data_AF-A0AB39LU81-F1
#
_entry.id   AF-A0AB39LU81-F1
#
_cell.length_a   1.000
_cell.length_b   1.000
_cell.length_c   1.000
_cell.angle_alpha   90.00
_cell.angle_beta   90.00
_cell.angle_gamma   90.00
#
_symmetry.space_group_name_H-M   'P 1'
#
loop_
_entity.id
_entity.type
_entity.pdbx_description
1 polymer ?
#
loop_
_entity_poly.entity_id
_entity_poly.type
_entity_poly.pdbx_seq_one_letter_code
_entity_poly.pdbx_strand_id
1 'polypeptide(L)'
;MRIRRLRNRFALLLATALGVTGLTATGPASAAAEDDPVEIHGLKGEYWTHSAPGAFDFHELKAVAFDPGLDFDNLEPRLSLTTGQADDVSVRWTGKIVPETTGAHTFSVSSDNGFRLWIDGALVIDHWLDDWDNEQTSAPVQLTAGRAHDIKVEYFEHYGGSNFHLRWTPPGGAKEPVPRSAFRLPDGFDYDGALDATVLASGRTLKLTFPEPLATPPAGFTDHLNAVIGGARWPLTSATPDPDDPRALLVTLAEPVVGDKTGTARGTADVQYDGQGGLTATDGDPVDAFLSSGPNRSTHELRTRWADEVGPGNAHAEYPRPQLTRSRWQNLNGRWQFAAAEEGEQPPVGRTLKERILVPYPVESQLSGIQRHEDRMWYRRTFTVPRGWHIGSGQRLRLNFQAVDWRAEVYVNGTKVTAHEGGYDKFSVDVTDALRRSGPQELIVGVYDPTDAADGENPPMGKQRLDPSGIWYTPSSGIWQTVWMEPVARDHVDSLRLIPDVAGERLTVEARGVRAGLPVTATAYDGRRKVATVSGRTGQPLTLKIRKPHLWSPDDPFLYDLEVGVGADRVSSYFGMRSIAVEKIDGVPRTVLNGKPVFLMATLDQGFWPDGLHTAPTDEALAYDLRAHKQLGFNSVRKHIKVEPDRWFYWADRLGLLVWQDMPAMRDARNPDAEARARYEREMKEMIDEHISSPSIVMWVTFNEGWGQYDVGRIAAQAKSWDPTRLVNNQSGLNLGADGGTGDIMDEHGYPSPALPPRPDGERALVSGEYGGLGLAVPGHAWPVQQSYVDVDPATYTDDYLTKLDEVRALVCRGSNGAVYTQISDVEGELNGLLTYDRRVMKPDVERVRDAQQDLIRDASQARPEGCPATD
;
A
#
# COMPACT_ATOMS: atom_id res chain seq x y z
N MET A 1 48.94 32.56 -28.45
CA MET A 1 49.12 33.85 -29.15
C MET A 1 47.94 34.75 -28.80
N ARG A 2 48.19 35.79 -27.97
CA ARG A 2 47.32 36.96 -27.61
C ARG A 2 45.93 36.69 -26.99
N ILE A 3 45.42 37.36 -25.95
CA ILE A 3 45.87 38.37 -24.97
C ILE A 3 44.97 38.18 -23.70
N ARG A 4 45.57 38.41 -22.52
CA ARG A 4 44.98 38.27 -21.17
C ARG A 4 44.00 39.40 -20.82
N ARG A 5 43.07 39.05 -19.92
CA ARG A 5 42.08 39.89 -19.21
C ARG A 5 42.71 41.02 -18.40
N LEU A 6 42.00 42.15 -18.40
CA LEU A 6 42.22 43.34 -17.58
C LEU A 6 41.05 43.47 -16.59
N ARG A 7 41.36 43.63 -15.30
CA ARG A 7 40.85 44.67 -14.36
C ARG A 7 40.74 44.16 -12.93
N ASN A 8 41.22 45.02 -12.05
CA ASN A 8 41.42 44.89 -10.62
C ASN A 8 40.90 46.19 -9.98
N ARG A 9 40.41 46.11 -8.73
CA ARG A 9 40.28 47.19 -7.70
C ARG A 9 39.10 48.16 -7.89
N PHE A 10 38.34 48.51 -6.83
CA PHE A 10 38.79 49.13 -5.57
C PHE A 10 37.93 48.79 -4.34
N ALA A 11 38.61 48.72 -3.19
CA ALA A 11 38.06 48.95 -1.86
C ALA A 11 38.32 50.41 -1.45
N LEU A 12 37.48 50.98 -0.58
CA LEU A 12 37.82 52.17 0.21
C LEU A 12 37.25 52.04 1.63
N LEU A 13 38.16 52.06 2.60
CA LEU A 13 37.95 52.34 4.02
C LEU A 13 37.85 53.86 4.23
N LEU A 14 37.06 54.33 5.20
CA LEU A 14 37.51 55.35 6.15
C LEU A 14 36.67 55.33 7.43
N ALA A 15 37.36 55.42 8.57
CA ALA A 15 36.85 55.48 9.93
C ALA A 15 37.11 56.87 10.54
N THR A 16 36.25 57.32 11.45
CA THR A 16 36.48 58.23 12.61
C THR A 16 35.11 58.47 13.27
N ALA A 17 34.78 58.18 14.54
CA ALA A 17 35.37 58.40 15.87
C ALA A 17 34.60 59.49 16.67
N LEU A 18 34.35 59.16 17.96
CA LEU A 18 34.00 60.00 19.12
C LEU A 18 32.52 60.24 19.49
N GLY A 19 32.19 59.89 20.74
CA GLY A 19 31.17 60.60 21.52
C GLY A 19 30.33 59.73 22.46
N VAL A 20 30.89 59.37 23.62
CA VAL A 20 30.12 58.84 24.76
C VAL A 20 29.21 59.94 25.31
N THR A 21 27.91 59.67 25.41
CA THR A 21 27.05 60.20 26.48
C THR A 21 26.08 59.10 26.91
N GLY A 22 26.27 58.62 28.14
CA GLY A 22 25.31 57.75 28.79
C GLY A 22 24.01 58.50 29.03
N LEU A 23 22.90 57.84 28.73
CA LEU A 23 21.60 58.09 29.29
C LEU A 23 21.01 56.71 29.62
N THR A 24 21.14 56.35 30.90
CA THR A 24 20.38 55.30 31.54
C THR A 24 18.91 55.68 31.47
N ALA A 25 18.22 55.22 30.42
CA ALA A 25 16.77 55.13 30.43
C ALA A 25 16.42 53.72 30.90
N THR A 26 16.26 53.57 32.21
CA THR A 26 15.45 52.50 32.78
C THR A 26 14.04 52.67 32.22
N GLY A 27 13.73 51.96 31.14
CA GLY A 27 12.36 51.77 30.72
C GLY A 27 11.62 51.11 31.89
N PRO A 28 10.38 51.52 32.20
CA PRO A 28 9.61 50.83 33.22
C PRO A 28 9.53 49.36 32.81
N ALA A 29 9.74 48.46 33.78
CA ALA A 29 9.40 47.07 33.62
C ALA A 29 8.01 47.02 32.99
N SER A 30 7.89 46.35 31.84
CA SER A 30 6.58 45.97 31.33
C SER A 30 5.92 45.23 32.48
N ALA A 31 4.88 45.83 33.06
CA ALA A 31 3.93 45.08 33.84
C ALA A 31 3.54 43.88 32.97
N ALA A 32 3.57 42.68 33.55
CA ALA A 32 2.93 41.53 32.95
C ALA A 32 1.53 41.97 32.52
N ALA A 33 1.20 41.74 31.24
CA ALA A 33 -0.19 41.81 30.84
C ALA A 33 -0.95 40.89 31.80
N GLU A 34 -1.98 41.42 32.46
CA GLU A 34 -2.97 40.55 33.08
C GLU A 34 -3.49 39.65 31.95
N ASP A 35 -3.21 38.35 32.04
CA ASP A 35 -3.68 37.36 31.08
C ASP A 35 -5.22 37.36 31.17
N ASP A 36 -5.89 37.87 30.14
CA ASP A 36 -7.32 37.64 29.99
C ASP A 36 -7.55 36.11 30.00
N PRO A 37 -8.54 35.59 30.75
CA PRO A 37 -8.79 34.16 30.85
C PRO A 37 -9.04 33.58 29.45
N VAL A 38 -8.42 32.45 29.16
CA VAL A 38 -8.57 31.76 27.88
C VAL A 38 -10.03 31.36 27.70
N GLU A 39 -10.66 31.82 26.62
CA GLU A 39 -12.02 31.39 26.30
C GLU A 39 -11.99 29.92 25.86
N ILE A 40 -12.56 29.04 26.66
CA ILE A 40 -12.61 27.60 26.38
C ILE A 40 -13.70 27.30 25.35
N HIS A 41 -13.29 26.64 24.27
CA HIS A 41 -14.14 26.26 23.15
C HIS A 41 -14.38 24.75 23.12
N GLY A 42 -15.60 24.31 23.46
CA GLY A 42 -15.99 22.90 23.42
C GLY A 42 -17.31 22.62 24.10
N LEU A 43 -17.63 21.34 24.26
CA LEU A 43 -18.85 20.82 24.87
C LEU A 43 -18.52 19.82 25.99
N LYS A 44 -19.46 19.63 26.90
CA LYS A 44 -19.42 18.53 27.87
C LYS A 44 -19.94 17.27 27.18
N GLY A 45 -19.07 16.28 27.00
CA GLY A 45 -19.42 14.94 26.54
C GLY A 45 -19.67 14.01 27.72
N GLU A 46 -20.79 13.30 27.69
CA GLU A 46 -21.13 12.25 28.64
C GLU A 46 -21.19 10.93 27.86
N TYR A 47 -20.52 9.88 28.35
CA TYR A 47 -20.32 8.62 27.64
C TYR A 47 -20.94 7.46 28.42
N TRP A 48 -21.85 6.72 27.79
CA TRP A 48 -22.60 5.63 28.39
C TRP A 48 -22.42 4.33 27.61
N THR A 49 -22.47 3.21 28.32
CA THR A 49 -22.71 1.89 27.73
C THR A 49 -24.21 1.60 27.68
N HIS A 50 -24.65 0.80 26.70
CA HIS A 50 -26.03 0.33 26.57
C HIS A 50 -26.38 -0.76 27.60
N SER A 51 -27.67 -1.02 27.81
CA SER A 51 -28.15 -2.09 28.70
C SER A 51 -28.05 -3.50 28.09
N ALA A 52 -28.00 -3.60 26.77
CA ALA A 52 -27.77 -4.81 25.99
C ALA A 52 -27.39 -4.42 24.54
N PRO A 53 -26.77 -5.33 23.76
CA PRO A 53 -26.49 -5.07 22.36
C PRO A 53 -27.73 -4.66 21.56
N GLY A 54 -27.62 -3.57 20.82
CA GLY A 54 -28.73 -3.00 20.03
C GLY A 54 -29.83 -2.29 20.83
N ALA A 55 -29.60 -1.94 22.10
CA ALA A 55 -30.60 -1.23 22.93
C ALA A 55 -30.66 0.28 22.67
N PHE A 56 -29.55 0.88 22.23
CA PHE A 56 -29.43 2.31 21.87
C PHE A 56 -29.90 3.26 22.99
N ASP A 57 -29.61 2.88 24.24
CA ASP A 57 -30.01 3.60 25.44
C ASP A 57 -28.81 4.19 26.21
N PHE A 58 -29.12 4.99 27.23
CA PHE A 58 -28.14 5.64 28.11
C PHE A 58 -28.11 4.93 29.46
N HIS A 59 -27.66 3.66 29.49
CA HIS A 59 -27.81 2.79 30.66
C HIS A 59 -26.86 3.14 31.81
N GLU A 60 -25.55 3.01 31.60
CA GLU A 60 -24.53 3.26 32.64
C GLU A 60 -23.54 4.33 32.18
N LEU A 61 -23.48 5.45 32.91
CA LEU A 61 -22.53 6.53 32.64
C LEU A 61 -21.13 6.06 33.06
N LYS A 62 -20.19 6.06 32.11
CA LYS A 62 -18.81 5.64 32.33
C LYS A 62 -17.85 6.81 32.51
N ALA A 63 -18.04 7.87 31.73
CA ALA A 63 -17.15 9.03 31.77
C ALA A 63 -17.87 10.34 31.43
N VAL A 64 -17.28 11.44 31.90
CA VAL A 64 -17.56 12.81 31.47
C VAL A 64 -16.25 13.38 30.92
N ALA A 65 -16.29 14.00 29.75
CA ALA A 65 -15.11 14.53 29.08
C ALA A 65 -15.38 15.89 28.39
N PHE A 66 -14.30 16.52 27.95
CA PHE A 66 -14.31 17.76 27.17
C PHE A 66 -14.16 17.46 25.67
N ASP A 67 -15.12 17.89 24.87
CA ASP A 67 -15.12 17.72 23.41
C ASP A 67 -14.93 19.06 22.70
N PRO A 68 -13.75 19.32 22.10
CA PRO A 68 -13.47 20.63 21.49
C PRO A 68 -14.28 20.89 20.21
N GLY A 69 -14.87 19.86 19.61
CA GLY A 69 -15.73 19.95 18.43
C GLY A 69 -16.45 18.62 18.16
N LEU A 70 -17.35 18.62 17.19
CA LEU A 70 -18.17 17.45 16.79
C LEU A 70 -17.99 17.12 15.31
N ASP A 71 -16.75 16.86 14.91
CA ASP A 71 -16.35 16.49 13.55
C ASP A 71 -15.25 15.43 13.66
N PHE A 72 -15.67 14.16 13.69
CA PHE A 72 -14.84 13.00 13.96
C PHE A 72 -14.90 12.04 12.78
N ASP A 73 -13.75 11.74 12.18
CA ASP A 73 -13.64 10.69 11.15
C ASP A 73 -13.71 9.27 11.78
N ASN A 74 -13.37 9.14 13.07
CA ASN A 74 -13.47 7.91 13.86
C ASN A 74 -13.58 8.26 15.37
N LEU A 75 -14.58 7.74 16.08
CA LEU A 75 -14.76 7.89 17.53
C LEU A 75 -14.27 6.68 18.35
N GLU A 76 -13.96 5.53 17.74
CA GLU A 76 -13.61 4.28 18.44
C GLU A 76 -12.53 4.44 19.51
N PRO A 77 -11.39 5.16 19.29
CA PRO A 77 -10.38 5.32 20.32
C PRO A 77 -10.95 6.02 21.55
N ARG A 78 -11.82 7.01 21.32
CA ARG A 78 -12.47 7.81 22.36
C ARG A 78 -13.55 7.02 23.09
N LEU A 79 -14.38 6.27 22.37
CA LEU A 79 -15.42 5.41 22.94
C LEU A 79 -14.80 4.31 23.81
N SER A 80 -13.80 3.60 23.28
CA SER A 80 -13.08 2.54 23.98
C SER A 80 -12.41 3.04 25.24
N LEU A 81 -11.76 4.20 25.16
CA LEU A 81 -11.03 4.78 26.28
C LEU A 81 -11.95 5.33 27.38
N THR A 82 -13.14 5.83 27.03
CA THR A 82 -14.09 6.41 27.98
C THR A 82 -15.05 5.38 28.58
N THR A 83 -15.41 4.33 27.83
CA THR A 83 -16.43 3.35 28.24
C THR A 83 -15.88 1.95 28.48
N GLY A 84 -14.70 1.63 27.93
CA GLY A 84 -14.14 0.28 27.90
C GLY A 84 -14.54 -0.55 26.68
N GLN A 85 -15.35 0.00 25.76
CA GLN A 85 -15.80 -0.64 24.52
C GLN A 85 -16.06 0.39 23.42
N ALA A 86 -15.95 0.00 22.15
CA ALA A 86 -16.25 0.88 21.00
C ALA A 86 -17.72 0.80 20.58
N ASP A 87 -18.29 -0.38 20.72
CA ASP A 87 -19.63 -0.75 20.30
C ASP A 87 -20.63 -0.66 21.46
N ASP A 88 -21.92 -0.57 21.14
CA ASP A 88 -23.02 -0.51 22.11
C ASP A 88 -22.84 0.61 23.15
N VAL A 89 -22.52 1.81 22.66
CA VAL A 89 -22.27 3.02 23.45
C VAL A 89 -23.13 4.18 22.99
N SER A 90 -23.47 5.08 23.90
CA SER A 90 -24.18 6.31 23.60
C SER A 90 -23.40 7.50 24.13
N VAL A 91 -23.39 8.60 23.37
CA VAL A 91 -22.76 9.86 23.76
C VAL A 91 -23.80 10.97 23.77
N ARG A 92 -23.70 11.87 24.75
CA ARG A 92 -24.47 13.12 24.81
C ARG A 92 -23.50 14.28 24.97
N TRP A 93 -23.55 15.19 24.02
CA TRP A 93 -22.83 16.45 24.11
C TRP A 93 -23.79 17.56 24.52
N THR A 94 -23.41 18.37 25.50
CA THR A 94 -24.18 19.53 25.97
C THR A 94 -23.28 20.75 26.11
N GLY A 95 -23.83 21.92 25.81
CA GLY A 95 -23.14 23.20 25.95
C GLY A 95 -23.89 24.32 25.27
N LYS A 96 -23.15 25.30 24.76
CA LYS A 96 -23.70 26.39 23.95
C LYS A 96 -23.07 26.43 22.56
N ILE A 97 -23.80 26.97 21.61
CA ILE A 97 -23.32 27.38 20.30
C ILE A 97 -23.49 28.89 20.13
N VAL A 98 -22.44 29.57 19.68
CA VAL A 98 -22.35 31.03 19.50
C VAL A 98 -22.02 31.29 18.02
N PRO A 99 -23.00 31.65 17.18
CA PRO A 99 -22.73 31.91 15.77
C PRO A 99 -22.08 33.27 15.56
N GLU A 100 -21.30 33.41 14.49
CA GLU A 100 -20.72 34.69 14.08
C GLU A 100 -21.69 35.56 13.26
N THR A 101 -22.71 34.93 12.65
CA THR A 101 -23.69 35.60 11.81
C THR A 101 -25.10 35.47 12.38
N THR A 102 -25.95 36.46 12.11
CA THR A 102 -27.36 36.44 12.54
C THR A 102 -28.22 35.95 11.38
N GLY A 103 -29.13 35.01 11.67
CA GLY A 103 -30.16 34.56 10.74
C GLY A 103 -30.38 33.06 10.73
N ALA A 104 -31.06 32.59 9.67
CA ALA A 104 -31.40 31.21 9.43
C ALA A 104 -30.16 30.33 9.15
N HIS A 105 -29.73 29.56 10.15
CA HIS A 105 -28.72 28.52 10.01
C HIS A 105 -29.40 27.18 9.74
N THR A 106 -28.84 26.36 8.86
CA THR A 106 -29.34 24.99 8.64
C THR A 106 -28.29 24.01 9.14
N PHE A 107 -28.66 23.06 10.00
CA PHE A 107 -27.73 22.04 10.50
C PHE A 107 -27.81 20.78 9.64
N SER A 108 -26.67 20.12 9.45
CA SER A 108 -26.58 18.80 8.81
C SER A 108 -25.76 17.88 9.70
N VAL A 109 -26.23 16.66 9.93
CA VAL A 109 -25.51 15.65 10.70
C VAL A 109 -25.42 14.37 9.88
N SER A 110 -24.23 13.78 9.84
CA SER A 110 -23.96 12.45 9.27
C SER A 110 -23.12 11.68 10.27
N SER A 111 -23.43 10.40 10.47
CA SER A 111 -22.65 9.50 11.34
C SER A 111 -22.81 8.05 10.91
N ASP A 112 -22.00 7.18 11.50
CA ASP A 112 -22.08 5.72 11.29
C ASP A 112 -23.40 5.13 11.79
N ASN A 113 -23.95 5.64 12.89
CA ASN A 113 -25.21 5.15 13.46
C ASN A 113 -26.10 6.33 13.87
N GLY A 114 -27.07 6.13 14.76
CA GLY A 114 -28.14 7.10 15.00
C GLY A 114 -27.73 8.32 15.83
N PHE A 115 -28.44 9.44 15.58
CA PHE A 115 -28.16 10.74 16.17
C PHE A 115 -29.39 11.63 16.32
N ARG A 116 -29.32 12.59 17.25
CA ARG A 116 -30.35 13.61 17.49
C ARG A 116 -29.71 14.95 17.84
N LEU A 117 -30.30 16.05 17.38
CA LEU A 117 -29.82 17.41 17.62
C LEU A 117 -30.95 18.29 18.18
N TRP A 118 -30.65 19.02 19.25
CA TRP A 118 -31.50 20.06 19.82
C TRP A 118 -30.79 21.40 19.85
N ILE A 119 -31.53 22.46 19.54
CA ILE A 119 -31.09 23.86 19.70
C ILE A 119 -32.13 24.61 20.52
N ASP A 120 -31.71 25.31 21.58
CA ASP A 120 -32.59 25.99 22.55
C ASP A 120 -33.73 25.09 23.06
N GLY A 121 -33.43 23.79 23.24
CA GLY A 121 -34.37 22.76 23.69
C GLY A 121 -35.33 22.22 22.62
N ALA A 122 -35.35 22.77 21.40
CA ALA A 122 -36.15 22.25 20.29
C ALA A 122 -35.39 21.15 19.54
N LEU A 123 -36.02 19.99 19.33
CA LEU A 123 -35.49 18.89 18.51
C LEU A 123 -35.53 19.30 17.03
N VAL A 124 -34.37 19.48 16.41
CA VAL A 124 -34.23 19.97 15.02
C VAL A 124 -33.82 18.88 14.03
N ILE A 125 -33.19 17.80 14.52
CA ILE A 125 -32.91 16.58 13.76
C ILE A 125 -33.19 15.38 14.67
N ASP A 126 -33.96 14.41 14.16
CA ASP A 126 -34.24 13.15 14.85
C ASP A 126 -34.00 11.96 13.92
N HIS A 127 -32.87 11.30 14.11
CA HIS A 127 -32.42 10.17 13.30
C HIS A 127 -31.89 9.06 14.20
N TRP A 128 -32.71 8.61 15.16
CA TRP A 128 -32.34 7.55 16.10
C TRP A 128 -32.58 6.16 15.50
N LEU A 129 -31.89 5.88 14.39
CA LEU A 129 -32.00 4.63 13.62
C LEU A 129 -30.63 3.96 13.50
N ASP A 130 -30.64 2.64 13.39
CA ASP A 130 -29.45 1.79 13.19
C ASP A 130 -29.13 1.74 11.68
N ASP A 131 -28.66 2.86 11.14
CA ASP A 131 -28.26 3.05 9.74
C ASP A 131 -27.04 3.99 9.65
N TRP A 132 -26.26 3.87 8.56
CA TRP A 132 -24.94 4.50 8.44
C TRP A 132 -24.81 5.47 7.27
N ASP A 133 -23.96 6.49 7.48
CA ASP A 133 -23.52 7.49 6.52
C ASP A 133 -24.67 8.23 5.80
N ASN A 134 -25.82 8.34 6.49
CA ASN A 134 -27.04 8.94 5.96
C ASN A 134 -27.25 10.36 6.52
N GLU A 135 -26.72 11.35 5.82
CA GLU A 135 -26.79 12.75 6.24
C GLU A 135 -28.24 13.25 6.37
N GLN A 136 -28.63 13.71 7.56
CA GLN A 136 -29.88 14.43 7.79
C GLN A 136 -29.65 15.93 7.85
N THR A 137 -30.63 16.71 7.40
CA THR A 137 -30.58 18.18 7.40
C THR A 137 -31.81 18.76 8.09
N SER A 138 -31.60 19.72 8.99
CA SER A 138 -32.66 20.38 9.76
C SER A 138 -33.48 21.34 8.90
N ALA A 139 -34.66 21.74 9.39
CA ALA A 139 -35.25 23.00 8.96
C ALA A 139 -34.36 24.19 9.42
N PRO A 140 -34.43 25.37 8.78
CA PRO A 140 -33.61 26.51 9.20
C PRO A 140 -33.95 27.00 10.62
N VAL A 141 -32.93 27.17 11.45
CA VAL A 141 -32.98 27.63 12.84
C VAL A 141 -32.51 29.08 12.92
N GLN A 142 -33.27 29.96 13.59
CA GLN A 142 -32.90 31.37 13.73
C GLN A 142 -31.92 31.56 14.89
N LEU A 143 -30.68 31.92 14.57
CA LEU A 143 -29.66 32.20 15.57
C LEU A 143 -29.21 33.67 15.51
N THR A 144 -28.73 34.19 16.63
CA THR A 144 -28.24 35.59 16.75
C THR A 144 -26.73 35.61 16.93
N ALA A 145 -26.03 36.40 16.12
CA ALA A 145 -24.57 36.54 16.19
C ALA A 145 -24.11 36.95 17.60
N GLY A 146 -23.08 36.27 18.12
CA GLY A 146 -22.49 36.53 19.43
C GLY A 146 -23.38 36.15 20.62
N ARG A 147 -24.58 35.61 20.39
CA ARG A 147 -25.46 35.10 21.45
C ARG A 147 -25.23 33.60 21.64
N ALA A 148 -25.07 33.18 22.89
CA ALA A 148 -25.08 31.76 23.24
C ALA A 148 -26.49 31.16 23.13
N HIS A 149 -26.59 30.07 22.38
CA HIS A 149 -27.78 29.22 22.22
C HIS A 149 -27.49 27.84 22.81
N ASP A 150 -28.45 27.22 23.51
CA ASP A 150 -28.23 25.88 24.07
C ASP A 150 -28.12 24.86 22.93
N ILE A 151 -27.14 23.97 22.99
CA ILE A 151 -27.02 22.83 22.09
C ILE A 151 -26.98 21.53 22.89
N LYS A 152 -27.74 20.54 22.42
CA LYS A 152 -27.61 19.16 22.86
C LYS A 152 -27.54 18.25 21.64
N VAL A 153 -26.58 17.35 21.63
CA VAL A 153 -26.42 16.32 20.61
C VAL A 153 -26.41 14.97 21.29
N GLU A 154 -27.09 13.99 20.72
CA GLU A 154 -27.04 12.60 21.16
C GLU A 154 -26.63 11.73 19.98
N TYR A 155 -25.83 10.70 20.24
CA TYR A 155 -25.33 9.72 19.27
C TYR A 155 -25.30 8.34 19.94
N PHE A 156 -25.48 7.27 19.17
CA PHE A 156 -25.13 5.93 19.59
C PHE A 156 -24.28 5.22 18.55
N GLU A 157 -23.42 4.31 19.00
CA GLU A 157 -22.67 3.36 18.20
C GLU A 157 -23.12 1.93 18.55
N HIS A 158 -23.23 1.07 17.56
CA HIS A 158 -23.70 -0.31 17.68
C HIS A 158 -22.61 -1.28 17.24
N TYR A 159 -22.13 -1.18 16.01
CA TYR A 159 -21.02 -1.93 15.43
C TYR A 159 -20.63 -1.32 14.09
N GLY A 160 -19.35 -1.41 13.73
CA GLY A 160 -18.86 -0.95 12.42
C GLY A 160 -17.90 0.21 12.57
N GLY A 161 -18.06 1.24 11.73
CA GLY A 161 -17.31 2.49 11.91
C GLY A 161 -17.91 3.31 13.04
N SER A 162 -17.38 4.51 13.32
CA SER A 162 -17.97 5.40 14.34
C SER A 162 -17.77 6.88 14.01
N ASN A 163 -17.87 7.23 12.72
CA ASN A 163 -17.73 8.63 12.31
C ASN A 163 -18.92 9.47 12.82
N PHE A 164 -18.69 10.76 13.08
CA PHE A 164 -19.73 11.71 13.46
C PHE A 164 -19.38 13.12 13.00
N HIS A 165 -20.25 13.74 12.19
CA HIS A 165 -20.02 15.05 11.60
C HIS A 165 -21.20 15.99 11.82
N LEU A 166 -21.04 17.02 12.65
CA LEU A 166 -21.97 18.13 12.80
C LEU A 166 -21.54 19.33 11.93
N ARG A 167 -22.35 19.63 10.92
CA ARG A 167 -22.14 20.73 9.99
C ARG A 167 -23.28 21.75 10.10
N TRP A 168 -23.02 22.97 9.67
CA TRP A 168 -24.06 23.97 9.47
C TRP A 168 -23.88 24.70 8.14
N THR A 169 -24.94 25.33 7.66
CA THR A 169 -24.89 26.34 6.60
C THR A 169 -25.34 27.65 7.22
N PRO A 170 -24.43 28.62 7.42
CA PRO A 170 -24.80 29.93 7.93
C PRO A 170 -25.60 30.74 6.89
N PRO A 171 -26.31 31.80 7.30
CA PRO A 171 -27.07 32.67 6.41
C PRO A 171 -26.22 33.22 5.25
N GLY A 172 -26.53 32.76 4.02
CA GLY A 172 -25.80 33.17 2.81
C GLY A 172 -24.40 32.58 2.65
N GLY A 173 -24.02 31.61 3.49
CA GLY A 173 -22.76 30.86 3.40
C GLY A 173 -22.91 29.50 2.73
N ALA A 174 -21.85 28.70 2.80
CA ALA A 174 -21.82 27.31 2.35
C ALA A 174 -21.83 26.34 3.54
N LYS A 175 -22.17 25.08 3.30
CA LYS A 175 -22.13 24.02 4.33
C LYS A 175 -20.68 23.80 4.78
N GLU A 176 -20.45 23.85 6.09
CA GLU A 176 -19.14 23.68 6.72
C GLU A 176 -19.28 22.95 8.07
N PRO A 177 -18.24 22.26 8.57
CA PRO A 177 -18.20 21.83 9.97
C PRO A 177 -18.45 22.99 10.92
N VAL A 178 -19.21 22.78 11.99
CA VAL A 178 -19.39 23.82 13.00
C VAL A 178 -18.03 24.11 13.64
N PRO A 179 -17.49 25.34 13.52
CA PRO A 179 -16.13 25.62 13.95
C PRO A 179 -16.02 25.49 15.47
N ARG A 180 -14.87 24.99 15.97
CA ARG A 180 -14.61 24.86 17.42
C ARG A 180 -14.90 26.17 18.17
N SER A 181 -14.52 27.31 17.58
CA SER A 181 -14.76 28.65 18.12
C SER A 181 -16.24 29.01 18.34
N ALA A 182 -17.20 28.25 17.78
CA ALA A 182 -18.62 28.44 18.04
C ALA A 182 -19.08 27.73 19.32
N PHE A 183 -18.36 26.74 19.85
CA PHE A 183 -18.80 26.01 21.04
C PHE A 183 -18.39 26.70 22.34
N ARG A 184 -19.23 26.58 23.38
CA ARG A 184 -18.91 26.97 24.76
C ARG A 184 -19.39 25.90 25.72
N LEU A 185 -18.69 25.76 26.83
CA LEU A 185 -19.07 24.85 27.91
C LEU A 185 -20.44 25.20 28.49
N PRO A 186 -21.21 24.21 28.98
CA PRO A 186 -22.44 24.47 29.72
C PRO A 186 -22.13 25.13 31.07
N ASP A 187 -23.09 25.88 31.60
CA ASP A 187 -22.97 26.52 32.91
C ASP A 187 -22.70 25.46 34.00
N GLY A 188 -21.71 25.70 34.87
CA GLY A 188 -21.35 24.81 35.98
C GLY A 188 -20.48 23.61 35.60
N PHE A 189 -19.86 23.63 34.42
CA PHE A 189 -18.83 22.69 34.02
C PHE A 189 -17.51 23.46 33.77
N ASP A 190 -16.65 23.45 34.77
CA ASP A 190 -15.30 24.02 34.68
C ASP A 190 -14.34 22.98 34.08
N TYR A 191 -13.35 23.43 33.31
CA TYR A 191 -12.38 22.55 32.65
C TYR A 191 -10.97 23.14 32.75
N ASP A 192 -10.03 22.35 33.24
CA ASP A 192 -8.64 22.69 33.52
C ASP A 192 -7.63 21.83 32.72
N GLY A 193 -8.12 20.77 32.08
CA GLY A 193 -7.32 19.82 31.30
C GLY A 193 -6.81 20.37 29.97
N ALA A 194 -6.12 19.51 29.22
CA ALA A 194 -5.57 19.90 27.93
C ALA A 194 -6.68 20.23 26.92
N LEU A 195 -6.63 21.42 26.33
CA LEU A 195 -7.51 21.92 25.27
C LEU A 195 -7.20 21.32 23.90
N ASP A 196 -5.93 20.95 23.67
CA ASP A 196 -5.46 20.37 22.40
C ASP A 196 -4.26 19.46 22.64
N ALA A 197 -4.15 18.44 21.78
CA ALA A 197 -3.07 17.45 21.77
C ALA A 197 -2.48 17.31 20.37
N THR A 198 -1.43 18.07 20.06
CA THR A 198 -0.85 18.11 18.71
C THR A 198 0.48 17.35 18.67
N VAL A 199 0.61 16.38 17.77
CA VAL A 199 1.94 15.83 17.42
C VAL A 199 2.66 16.85 16.56
N LEU A 200 3.82 17.31 17.00
CA LEU A 200 4.61 18.31 16.29
C LEU A 200 5.35 17.72 15.08
N ALA A 201 5.86 18.61 14.22
CA ALA A 201 6.50 18.26 12.95
C ALA A 201 7.62 17.22 13.04
N SER A 202 8.34 17.14 14.16
CA SER A 202 9.38 16.12 14.36
C SER A 202 8.85 14.69 14.44
N GLY A 203 7.55 14.52 14.68
CA GLY A 203 6.91 13.24 15.02
C GLY A 203 7.30 12.70 16.40
N ARG A 204 8.22 13.35 17.13
CA ARG A 204 8.76 12.87 18.41
C ARG A 204 8.26 13.64 19.63
N THR A 205 7.37 14.60 19.41
CA THR A 205 6.89 15.48 20.48
C THR A 205 5.40 15.67 20.33
N LEU A 206 4.68 15.39 21.40
CA LEU A 206 3.27 15.68 21.58
C LEU A 206 3.16 16.94 22.44
N LYS A 207 2.59 18.02 21.89
CA LYS A 207 2.32 19.26 22.60
C LYS A 207 0.90 19.22 23.16
N LEU A 208 0.78 19.35 24.47
CA LEU A 208 -0.48 19.52 25.18
C LEU A 208 -0.62 20.99 25.58
N THR A 209 -1.74 21.63 25.24
CA THR A 209 -1.99 23.06 25.57
C THR A 209 -3.15 23.16 26.56
N PHE A 210 -3.03 24.01 27.57
CA PHE A 210 -3.95 24.09 28.71
C PHE A 210 -4.56 25.50 28.82
N PRO A 211 -5.69 25.68 29.54
CA PRO A 211 -6.26 27.00 29.77
C PRO A 211 -5.36 27.86 30.66
N GLU A 212 -4.70 27.25 31.65
CA GLU A 212 -3.90 27.93 32.67
C GLU A 212 -2.40 27.57 32.60
N PRO A 213 -1.50 28.46 33.06
CA PRO A 213 -0.07 28.16 33.14
C PRO A 213 0.23 26.99 34.09
N LEU A 214 1.14 26.09 33.69
CA LEU A 214 1.42 24.87 34.43
C LEU A 214 2.71 24.90 35.23
N ALA A 215 2.71 24.22 36.39
CA ALA A 215 3.93 23.87 37.09
C ALA A 215 4.73 22.81 36.31
N THR A 216 6.00 22.61 36.68
CA THR A 216 6.79 21.52 36.12
C THR A 216 6.18 20.17 36.54
N PRO A 217 5.88 19.25 35.60
CA PRO A 217 5.34 17.95 35.94
C PRO A 217 6.29 17.16 36.85
N PRO A 218 5.78 16.43 37.85
CA PRO A 218 6.62 15.60 38.70
C PRO A 218 7.20 14.39 37.94
N ALA A 219 8.23 13.77 38.51
CA ALA A 219 8.76 12.51 37.99
C ALA A 219 7.66 11.42 38.01
N GLY A 220 7.56 10.64 36.94
CA GLY A 220 6.52 9.61 36.78
C GLY A 220 5.19 10.12 36.20
N PHE A 221 5.05 11.43 35.92
CA PHE A 221 3.84 11.98 35.30
C PHE A 221 3.43 11.24 34.01
N THR A 222 4.39 10.82 33.18
CA THR A 222 4.11 10.09 31.95
C THR A 222 3.52 8.69 32.16
N ASP A 223 3.67 8.09 33.35
CA ASP A 223 3.06 6.78 33.67
C ASP A 223 1.54 6.89 33.85
N HIS A 224 1.06 8.11 34.07
CA HIS A 224 -0.34 8.50 34.20
C HIS A 224 -0.94 9.08 32.92
N LEU A 225 -0.13 9.14 31.85
CA LEU A 225 -0.57 9.53 30.52
C LEU A 225 -0.70 8.31 29.62
N ASN A 226 -1.79 8.25 28.88
CA ASN A 226 -1.98 7.33 27.78
C ASN A 226 -2.14 8.13 26.49
N ALA A 227 -1.26 7.91 25.50
CA ALA A 227 -1.37 8.53 24.19
C ALA A 227 -1.61 7.46 23.14
N VAL A 228 -2.73 7.55 22.42
CA VAL A 228 -3.08 6.71 21.28
C VAL A 228 -2.99 7.57 20.03
N ILE A 229 -2.15 7.22 19.06
CA ILE A 229 -1.86 8.11 17.91
C ILE A 229 -1.96 7.35 16.60
N GLY A 230 -3.13 7.34 15.98
CA GLY A 230 -3.39 6.37 14.90
C GLY A 230 -3.33 4.96 15.49
N GLY A 231 -4.38 4.56 16.20
CA GLY A 231 -4.69 3.17 16.60
C GLY A 231 -3.78 2.45 17.60
N ALA A 232 -2.51 2.84 17.78
CA ALA A 232 -1.59 2.20 18.75
C ALA A 232 -1.40 3.04 20.01
N ARG A 233 -0.95 2.42 21.11
CA ARG A 233 -0.48 3.15 22.30
C ARG A 233 0.99 3.55 22.13
N TRP A 234 1.32 4.83 22.32
CA TRP A 234 2.67 5.35 22.23
C TRP A 234 3.41 5.28 23.56
N PRO A 235 4.63 4.71 23.60
CA PRO A 235 5.49 4.83 24.76
C PRO A 235 5.95 6.28 24.96
N LEU A 236 5.71 6.81 26.16
CA LEU A 236 6.07 8.18 26.57
C LEU A 236 7.32 8.15 27.45
N THR A 237 8.26 9.06 27.24
CA THR A 237 9.57 9.03 27.92
C THR A 237 9.78 10.16 28.91
N SER A 238 9.30 11.37 28.61
CA SER A 238 9.39 12.53 29.50
C SER A 238 8.36 13.58 29.14
N ALA A 239 7.99 14.43 30.09
CA ALA A 239 7.18 15.63 29.87
C ALA A 239 7.86 16.84 30.50
N THR A 240 7.94 17.96 29.78
CA THR A 240 8.53 19.21 30.28
C THR A 240 7.64 20.40 29.88
N PRO A 241 7.60 21.48 30.67
CA PRO A 241 6.97 22.73 30.22
C PRO A 241 7.59 23.22 28.91
N ASP A 242 6.76 23.77 28.04
CA ASP A 242 7.21 24.45 26.82
C ASP A 242 7.91 25.77 27.21
N PRO A 243 9.19 25.98 26.85
CA PRO A 243 9.90 27.21 27.21
C PRO A 243 9.31 28.47 26.56
N ASP A 244 8.57 28.31 25.46
CA ASP A 244 7.99 29.42 24.70
C ASP A 244 6.50 29.66 25.05
N ASP A 245 5.87 28.77 25.82
CA ASP A 245 4.45 28.81 26.15
C ASP A 245 4.19 28.22 27.55
N PRO A 246 3.97 29.06 28.59
CA PRO A 246 3.81 28.60 29.96
C PRO A 246 2.55 27.74 30.19
N ARG A 247 1.64 27.70 29.21
CA ARG A 247 0.41 26.90 29.23
C ARG A 247 0.55 25.57 28.49
N ALA A 248 1.77 25.18 28.09
CA ALA A 248 1.97 23.98 27.32
C ALA A 248 2.99 23.01 27.94
N LEU A 249 2.74 21.72 27.72
CA LEU A 249 3.69 20.64 27.98
C LEU A 249 4.16 20.02 26.68
N LEU A 250 5.45 19.75 26.60
CA LEU A 250 6.08 18.96 25.55
C LEU A 250 6.33 17.55 26.09
N VAL A 251 5.54 16.59 25.60
CA VAL A 251 5.66 15.17 25.92
C VAL A 251 6.50 14.49 24.84
N THR A 252 7.55 13.79 25.24
CA THR A 252 8.49 13.12 24.33
C THR A 252 8.05 11.69 24.03
N LEU A 253 7.87 11.39 22.75
CA LEU A 253 7.50 10.07 22.24
C LEU A 253 8.77 9.24 22.01
N ALA A 254 8.75 7.96 22.40
CA ALA A 254 9.90 7.07 22.22
C ALA A 254 10.22 6.82 20.73
N GLU A 255 9.17 6.71 19.91
CA GLU A 255 9.25 6.48 18.48
C GLU A 255 8.56 7.62 17.71
N PRO A 256 9.02 7.94 16.48
CA PRO A 256 8.39 8.97 15.68
C PRO A 256 7.00 8.51 15.20
N VAL A 257 6.01 9.39 15.33
CA VAL A 257 4.71 9.22 14.68
C VAL A 257 4.88 9.46 13.19
N VAL A 258 4.39 8.55 12.36
CA VAL A 258 4.40 8.73 10.89
C VAL A 258 3.43 9.84 10.52
N GLY A 259 3.80 10.67 9.55
CA GLY A 259 2.93 11.70 8.98
C GLY A 259 3.16 11.84 7.48
N ASP A 260 2.98 13.06 6.96
CA ASP A 260 3.20 13.38 5.55
C ASP A 260 4.13 14.59 5.42
N LYS A 261 4.78 14.77 4.26
CA LYS A 261 5.69 15.90 4.03
C LYS A 261 5.07 17.29 4.23
N THR A 262 3.73 17.39 4.28
CA THR A 262 2.97 18.64 4.42
C THR A 262 2.50 18.91 5.85
N GLY A 263 2.66 17.97 6.79
CA GLY A 263 2.17 18.07 8.16
C GLY A 263 0.64 18.04 8.25
N THR A 264 -0.01 17.34 7.32
CA THR A 264 -1.47 17.25 7.16
C THR A 264 -1.98 15.83 7.18
N ALA A 265 -1.17 14.89 7.69
CA ALA A 265 -1.54 13.49 7.71
C ALA A 265 -2.86 13.30 8.44
N ARG A 266 -3.71 12.43 7.88
CA ARG A 266 -4.96 12.01 8.52
C ARG A 266 -4.64 11.29 9.84
N GLY A 267 -5.59 11.30 10.77
CA GLY A 267 -5.46 10.70 12.10
C GLY A 267 -5.23 11.73 13.22
N THR A 268 -5.62 11.34 14.44
CA THR A 268 -5.54 12.14 15.66
C THR A 268 -4.51 11.58 16.64
N ALA A 269 -4.05 12.43 17.54
CA ALA A 269 -3.39 12.04 18.77
C ALA A 269 -4.38 12.20 19.92
N ASP A 270 -4.84 11.08 20.45
CA ASP A 270 -5.79 10.99 21.55
C ASP A 270 -5.03 10.74 22.85
N VAL A 271 -5.20 11.62 23.83
CA VAL A 271 -4.40 11.67 25.05
C VAL A 271 -5.30 11.68 26.27
N GLN A 272 -5.11 10.70 27.14
CA GLN A 272 -5.79 10.58 28.42
C GLN A 272 -4.81 10.81 29.55
N TYR A 273 -5.25 11.59 30.53
CA TYR A 273 -4.63 11.72 31.84
C TYR A 273 -5.61 11.22 32.91
N ASP A 274 -5.13 10.40 33.85
CA ASP A 274 -5.97 9.80 34.89
C ASP A 274 -6.21 10.69 36.12
N GLY A 275 -5.62 11.89 36.17
CA GLY A 275 -5.73 12.82 37.30
C GLY A 275 -4.80 12.49 38.50
N GLN A 276 -4.00 11.43 38.42
CA GLN A 276 -3.20 10.92 39.56
C GLN A 276 -1.71 11.21 39.44
N GLY A 277 -1.23 11.68 38.29
CA GLY A 277 0.17 12.03 38.05
C GLY A 277 0.68 13.33 38.69
N GLY A 278 -0.10 13.99 39.57
CA GLY A 278 0.34 15.17 40.32
C GLY A 278 0.62 16.43 39.49
N LEU A 279 -0.04 16.59 38.34
CA LEU A 279 0.04 17.82 37.54
C LEU A 279 -0.73 18.95 38.22
N THR A 280 -0.14 20.14 38.26
CA THR A 280 -0.79 21.33 38.84
C THR A 280 -0.60 22.55 37.95
N ALA A 281 -1.51 23.50 38.05
CA ALA A 281 -1.30 24.87 37.60
C ALA A 281 -0.18 25.55 38.44
N THR A 282 0.31 26.70 37.97
CA THR A 282 1.39 27.45 38.65
C THR A 282 1.00 28.00 40.02
N ASP A 283 -0.30 28.18 40.28
CA ASP A 283 -0.86 28.57 41.58
C ASP A 283 -1.02 27.39 42.56
N GLY A 284 -0.82 26.16 42.08
CA GLY A 284 -0.86 24.92 42.86
C GLY A 284 -2.18 24.16 42.79
N ASP A 285 -3.16 24.64 42.01
CA ASP A 285 -4.41 23.90 41.82
C ASP A 285 -4.14 22.63 40.99
N PRO A 286 -4.68 21.46 41.41
CA PRO A 286 -4.50 20.22 40.67
C PRO A 286 -5.22 20.29 39.32
N VAL A 287 -4.61 19.68 38.30
CA VAL A 287 -5.29 19.44 37.01
C VAL A 287 -6.05 18.13 37.10
N ASP A 288 -7.36 18.17 36.86
CA ASP A 288 -8.21 16.98 36.89
C ASP A 288 -7.94 16.03 35.71
N ALA A 289 -8.51 14.82 35.78
CA ALA A 289 -8.45 13.86 34.70
C ALA A 289 -9.03 14.45 33.41
N PHE A 290 -8.34 14.26 32.29
CA PHE A 290 -8.76 14.82 31.01
C PHE A 290 -8.59 13.83 29.86
N LEU A 291 -9.34 14.12 28.80
CA LEU A 291 -9.18 13.53 27.49
C LEU A 291 -9.05 14.68 26.49
N SER A 292 -8.00 14.63 25.67
CA SER A 292 -7.73 15.64 24.65
C SER A 292 -7.33 14.97 23.35
N SER A 293 -7.73 15.58 22.24
CA SER A 293 -7.45 15.07 20.90
C SER A 293 -6.99 16.21 20.01
N GLY A 294 -6.01 15.95 19.16
CA GLY A 294 -5.55 16.95 18.20
C GLY A 294 -4.84 16.35 17.00
N PRO A 295 -4.44 17.20 16.05
CA PRO A 295 -3.94 16.76 14.77
C PRO A 295 -2.53 16.14 14.85
N ASN A 296 -2.26 15.23 13.93
CA ASN A 296 -0.90 14.81 13.63
C ASN A 296 -0.22 15.77 12.64
N ARG A 297 0.72 16.58 13.10
CA ARG A 297 1.52 17.48 12.25
C ARG A 297 2.88 16.92 11.88
N SER A 298 3.15 15.65 12.20
CA SER A 298 4.43 15.01 11.88
C SER A 298 4.73 15.09 10.39
N THR A 299 5.99 15.35 10.06
CA THR A 299 6.53 15.26 8.70
C THR A 299 7.44 14.04 8.52
N HIS A 300 7.41 13.12 9.48
CA HIS A 300 8.16 11.89 9.42
C HIS A 300 7.51 10.91 8.44
N GLU A 301 8.14 10.69 7.30
CA GLU A 301 7.72 9.69 6.32
C GLU A 301 8.34 8.33 6.68
N LEU A 302 7.52 7.28 6.64
CA LEU A 302 7.97 5.91 6.88
C LEU A 302 8.90 5.44 5.77
N ARG A 303 10.02 4.80 6.12
CA ARG A 303 11.06 4.38 5.17
C ARG A 303 11.65 3.02 5.49
N THR A 304 11.75 2.18 4.47
CA THR A 304 12.53 0.94 4.57
C THR A 304 14.03 1.24 4.67
N ARG A 305 14.81 0.29 5.18
CA ARG A 305 16.29 0.44 5.25
C ARG A 305 16.96 0.57 3.89
N TRP A 306 16.36 0.00 2.84
CA TRP A 306 16.92 0.02 1.48
C TRP A 306 16.70 1.36 0.78
N ALA A 307 15.67 2.12 1.17
CA ALA A 307 15.40 3.45 0.65
C ALA A 307 16.64 4.36 0.72
N ASP A 308 17.44 4.20 1.78
CA ASP A 308 18.61 5.02 2.06
C ASP A 308 19.86 4.55 1.30
N GLU A 309 19.81 3.37 0.69
CA GLU A 309 20.89 2.82 -0.15
C GLU A 309 20.74 3.23 -1.63
N VAL A 310 19.57 3.77 -2.00
CA VAL A 310 19.19 4.08 -3.37
C VAL A 310 19.60 5.50 -3.76
N GLY A 311 20.16 5.64 -4.96
CA GLY A 311 20.38 6.92 -5.59
C GLY A 311 20.41 6.84 -7.12
N PRO A 312 20.65 7.98 -7.80
CA PRO A 312 20.64 8.04 -9.26
C PRO A 312 21.64 7.14 -10.00
N GLY A 313 22.63 6.59 -9.30
CA GLY A 313 23.68 5.75 -9.90
C GLY A 313 23.47 4.23 -9.76
N ASN A 314 22.50 3.80 -8.96
CA ASN A 314 22.32 2.39 -8.60
C ASN A 314 20.86 1.93 -8.48
N ALA A 315 19.87 2.76 -8.86
CA ALA A 315 18.46 2.36 -8.88
C ALA A 315 18.23 1.16 -9.83
N HIS A 316 17.94 -0.02 -9.25
CA HIS A 316 17.75 -1.30 -9.96
C HIS A 316 18.82 -1.54 -11.03
N ALA A 317 20.07 -1.73 -10.58
CA ALA A 317 21.25 -1.81 -11.46
C ALA A 317 21.43 -3.19 -12.11
N GLU A 318 20.64 -4.18 -11.72
CA GLU A 318 20.66 -5.56 -12.20
C GLU A 318 20.12 -5.65 -13.64
N TYR A 319 20.48 -6.73 -14.36
CA TYR A 319 19.90 -6.97 -15.69
C TYR A 319 18.42 -7.35 -15.54
N PRO A 320 17.47 -6.65 -16.20
CA PRO A 320 16.04 -6.80 -15.86
C PRO A 320 15.40 -8.12 -16.28
N ARG A 321 15.97 -8.88 -17.23
CA ARG A 321 15.36 -10.11 -17.78
C ARG A 321 16.23 -11.36 -17.54
N PRO A 322 16.16 -11.97 -16.34
CA PRO A 322 16.93 -13.18 -16.02
C PRO A 322 16.77 -14.34 -17.02
N GLN A 323 15.59 -14.51 -17.62
CA GLN A 323 15.32 -15.57 -18.61
C GLN A 323 15.63 -15.18 -20.07
N LEU A 324 16.16 -13.98 -20.32
CA LEU A 324 16.57 -13.53 -21.66
C LEU A 324 17.77 -12.60 -21.57
N THR A 325 18.88 -13.11 -21.04
CA THR A 325 20.07 -12.32 -20.74
C THR A 325 20.96 -12.12 -21.95
N ARG A 326 21.37 -10.86 -22.17
CA ARG A 326 22.44 -10.47 -23.10
C ARG A 326 23.56 -9.76 -22.33
N SER A 327 24.80 -10.03 -22.72
CA SER A 327 25.98 -9.50 -22.01
C SER A 327 26.25 -8.01 -22.26
N ARG A 328 25.79 -7.47 -23.40
CA ARG A 328 25.91 -6.06 -23.73
C ARG A 328 24.57 -5.39 -23.52
N TRP A 329 24.53 -4.42 -22.60
CA TRP A 329 23.36 -3.61 -22.31
C TRP A 329 23.80 -2.37 -21.54
N GLN A 330 22.89 -1.41 -21.37
CA GLN A 330 23.10 -0.25 -20.52
C GLN A 330 21.78 0.13 -19.85
N ASN A 331 21.84 0.23 -18.52
CA ASN A 331 20.74 0.70 -17.69
C ASN A 331 20.42 2.18 -17.97
N LEU A 332 19.14 2.51 -18.10
CA LEU A 332 18.59 3.85 -18.28
C LEU A 332 17.65 4.25 -17.13
N ASN A 333 17.80 3.65 -15.96
CA ASN A 333 17.31 4.18 -14.69
C ASN A 333 18.19 5.37 -14.26
N GLY A 334 17.86 5.95 -13.10
CA GLY A 334 18.52 7.11 -12.53
C GLY A 334 17.70 8.38 -12.72
N ARG A 335 18.36 9.54 -12.63
CA ARG A 335 17.67 10.83 -12.62
C ARG A 335 17.28 11.28 -14.04
N TRP A 336 15.98 11.43 -14.29
CA TRP A 336 15.43 12.01 -15.50
C TRP A 336 14.93 13.44 -15.23
N GLN A 337 14.71 14.19 -16.30
CA GLN A 337 13.97 15.45 -16.23
C GLN A 337 12.46 15.13 -16.27
N PHE A 338 11.67 15.90 -15.53
CA PHE A 338 10.24 15.68 -15.35
C PHE A 338 9.45 16.99 -15.45
N ALA A 339 8.21 16.90 -15.92
CA ALA A 339 7.19 17.93 -15.81
C ALA A 339 5.80 17.30 -15.92
N ALA A 340 4.80 17.88 -15.23
CA ALA A 340 3.39 17.69 -15.57
C ALA A 340 3.12 18.05 -17.04
N ALA A 341 2.06 17.47 -17.60
CA ALA A 341 1.64 17.73 -18.97
C ALA A 341 0.14 18.04 -19.04
N GLU A 342 -0.26 18.77 -20.07
CA GLU A 342 -1.66 19.00 -20.40
C GLU A 342 -2.13 18.05 -21.52
N GLU A 343 -3.45 17.81 -21.59
CA GLU A 343 -4.01 17.05 -22.70
C GLU A 343 -3.71 17.71 -24.05
N GLY A 344 -3.20 16.91 -25.00
CA GLY A 344 -2.85 17.39 -26.33
C GLY A 344 -1.53 18.18 -26.41
N GLU A 345 -0.81 18.36 -25.29
CA GLU A 345 0.51 18.99 -25.29
C GLU A 345 1.48 18.24 -26.22
N GLN A 346 2.26 18.99 -27.00
CA GLN A 346 3.28 18.41 -27.87
C GLN A 346 4.53 17.99 -27.07
N PRO A 347 5.23 16.92 -27.49
CA PRO A 347 6.42 16.46 -26.77
C PRO A 347 7.47 17.59 -26.64
N PRO A 348 8.12 17.75 -25.48
CA PRO A 348 9.04 18.86 -25.20
C PRO A 348 10.43 18.68 -25.85
N VAL A 349 10.46 18.46 -27.18
CA VAL A 349 11.67 18.20 -27.96
C VAL A 349 12.69 19.34 -27.82
N GLY A 350 13.91 19.01 -27.42
CA GLY A 350 14.99 19.99 -27.21
C GLY A 350 14.78 20.95 -26.04
N ARG A 351 13.72 20.80 -25.24
CA ARG A 351 13.42 21.65 -24.07
C ARG A 351 13.94 20.97 -22.80
N THR A 352 14.43 21.78 -21.85
CA THR A 352 14.78 21.29 -20.51
C THR A 352 13.56 21.34 -19.63
N LEU A 353 13.21 20.21 -18.99
CA LEU A 353 12.14 20.18 -18.00
C LEU A 353 12.67 20.62 -16.63
N LYS A 354 11.81 21.22 -15.81
CA LYS A 354 12.22 21.92 -14.58
C LYS A 354 12.53 20.95 -13.45
N GLU A 355 11.76 19.87 -13.33
CA GLU A 355 11.83 18.96 -12.20
C GLU A 355 12.68 17.74 -12.52
N ARG A 356 12.98 16.93 -11.50
CA ARG A 356 13.80 15.74 -11.62
C ARG A 356 13.11 14.60 -10.90
N ILE A 357 13.01 13.46 -11.58
CA ILE A 357 12.44 12.23 -11.05
C ILE A 357 13.48 11.12 -11.08
N LEU A 358 13.49 10.27 -10.06
CA LEU A 358 14.30 9.06 -10.04
C LEU A 358 13.52 7.89 -10.65
N VAL A 359 13.91 7.49 -11.86
CA VAL A 359 13.36 6.30 -12.52
C VAL A 359 14.09 5.06 -11.98
N PRO A 360 13.38 3.97 -11.63
CA PRO A 360 12.01 3.67 -12.03
C PRO A 360 11.00 3.73 -10.90
N TYR A 361 11.01 4.76 -10.04
CA TYR A 361 10.03 4.85 -8.95
C TYR A 361 8.80 5.66 -9.39
N PRO A 362 7.58 5.27 -8.99
CA PRO A 362 6.33 5.95 -9.38
C PRO A 362 6.32 7.42 -8.99
N VAL A 363 5.57 8.26 -9.71
CA VAL A 363 5.53 9.71 -9.49
C VAL A 363 5.14 10.05 -8.04
N GLU A 364 4.19 9.32 -7.49
CA GLU A 364 3.63 9.48 -6.15
C GLU A 364 4.59 9.00 -5.04
N SER A 365 5.58 8.17 -5.36
CA SER A 365 6.49 7.59 -4.37
C SER A 365 7.52 8.58 -3.83
N GLN A 366 7.97 8.33 -2.60
CA GLN A 366 9.02 9.12 -1.96
C GLN A 366 10.36 9.04 -2.69
N LEU A 367 10.75 7.85 -3.16
CA LEU A 367 12.01 7.62 -3.87
C LEU A 367 12.08 8.35 -5.21
N SER A 368 10.96 8.61 -5.87
CA SER A 368 10.93 9.38 -7.13
C SER A 368 11.36 10.83 -6.91
N GLY A 369 11.09 11.37 -5.73
CA GLY A 369 11.31 12.76 -5.34
C GLY A 369 10.21 13.73 -5.79
N ILE A 370 9.11 13.24 -6.38
CA ILE A 370 7.98 14.08 -6.84
C ILE A 370 6.84 14.08 -5.81
N GLN A 371 6.39 12.90 -5.37
CA GLN A 371 5.41 12.72 -4.28
C GLN A 371 4.08 13.47 -4.49
N ARG A 372 3.52 13.42 -5.70
CA ARG A 372 2.19 13.95 -6.02
C ARG A 372 1.63 13.21 -7.22
N HIS A 373 0.31 13.20 -7.35
CA HIS A 373 -0.35 12.64 -8.51
C HIS A 373 -0.28 13.59 -9.71
N GLU A 374 -0.16 13.01 -10.91
CA GLU A 374 -0.24 13.70 -12.20
C GLU A 374 -0.92 12.75 -13.20
N ASP A 375 -2.09 13.10 -13.74
CA ASP A 375 -2.72 12.26 -14.77
C ASP A 375 -1.83 12.15 -16.02
N ARG A 376 -1.12 13.23 -16.36
CA ARG A 376 -0.34 13.37 -17.59
C ARG A 376 1.01 13.99 -17.30
N MET A 377 2.06 13.42 -17.89
CA MET A 377 3.43 13.83 -17.56
C MET A 377 4.44 13.57 -18.68
N TRP A 378 5.52 14.33 -18.67
CA TRP A 378 6.68 14.17 -19.57
C TRP A 378 7.94 13.79 -18.79
N TYR A 379 8.55 12.70 -19.22
CA TYR A 379 9.90 12.30 -18.85
C TYR A 379 10.88 12.65 -19.96
N ARG A 380 12.07 13.12 -19.61
CA ARG A 380 13.14 13.37 -20.59
C ARG A 380 14.51 13.02 -20.04
N ARG A 381 15.31 12.30 -20.83
CA ARG A 381 16.75 12.14 -20.57
C ARG A 381 17.56 12.16 -21.85
N THR A 382 18.88 12.23 -21.69
CA THR A 382 19.82 11.94 -22.79
C THR A 382 20.58 10.65 -22.53
N PHE A 383 21.03 10.01 -23.60
CA PHE A 383 21.89 8.83 -23.53
C PHE A 383 22.93 8.86 -24.65
N THR A 384 24.01 8.09 -24.50
CA THR A 384 25.04 7.93 -25.52
C THR A 384 25.16 6.47 -25.88
N VAL A 385 25.06 6.15 -27.17
CA VAL A 385 25.25 4.79 -27.66
C VAL A 385 26.74 4.45 -27.64
N PRO A 386 27.18 3.37 -26.96
CA PRO A 386 28.58 2.96 -26.97
C PRO A 386 29.10 2.69 -28.38
N ARG A 387 30.24 3.28 -28.76
CA ARG A 387 30.81 3.15 -30.13
C ARG A 387 31.08 1.69 -30.52
N GLY A 388 31.50 0.85 -29.57
CA GLY A 388 31.77 -0.57 -29.79
C GLY A 388 30.53 -1.44 -30.00
N TRP A 389 29.33 -0.88 -29.93
CA TRP A 389 28.10 -1.63 -30.24
C TRP A 389 27.81 -1.72 -31.74
N HIS A 390 28.48 -0.92 -32.58
CA HIS A 390 28.35 -0.95 -34.04
C HIS A 390 26.89 -0.84 -34.56
N ILE A 391 26.08 -0.05 -33.86
CA ILE A 391 24.68 0.21 -34.25
C ILE A 391 24.62 0.83 -35.66
N GLY A 392 23.72 0.31 -36.50
CA GLY A 392 23.60 0.69 -37.91
C GLY A 392 24.57 -0.05 -38.85
N SER A 393 25.48 -0.88 -38.32
CA SER A 393 26.43 -1.70 -39.10
C SER A 393 26.35 -3.17 -38.64
N GLY A 394 25.22 -3.81 -38.91
CA GLY A 394 24.97 -5.22 -38.53
C GLY A 394 24.37 -5.43 -37.13
N GLN A 395 24.24 -4.36 -36.34
CA GLN A 395 23.52 -4.33 -35.06
C GLN A 395 22.44 -3.26 -35.09
N ARG A 396 21.36 -3.51 -34.35
CA ARG A 396 20.25 -2.59 -34.12
C ARG A 396 20.20 -2.22 -32.64
N LEU A 397 19.70 -1.04 -32.31
CA LEU A 397 19.54 -0.60 -30.93
C LEU A 397 18.10 -0.77 -30.50
N ARG A 398 17.89 -1.54 -29.44
CA ARG A 398 16.58 -1.74 -28.82
C ARG A 398 16.52 -0.94 -27.52
N LEU A 399 15.47 -0.14 -27.36
CA LEU A 399 15.04 0.35 -26.04
C LEU A 399 14.00 -0.62 -25.48
N ASN A 400 14.06 -0.87 -24.18
CA ASN A 400 13.14 -1.75 -23.48
C ASN A 400 12.63 -1.02 -22.23
N PHE A 401 11.34 -1.18 -21.98
CA PHE A 401 10.61 -0.67 -20.82
C PHE A 401 9.95 -1.87 -20.17
N GLN A 402 10.22 -2.10 -18.89
CA GLN A 402 9.65 -3.27 -18.21
C GLN A 402 8.19 -3.05 -17.80
N ALA A 403 7.83 -1.81 -17.43
CA ALA A 403 6.44 -1.36 -17.26
C ALA A 403 6.39 0.17 -17.20
N VAL A 404 5.31 0.76 -17.71
CA VAL A 404 4.99 2.19 -17.60
C VAL A 404 3.49 2.31 -17.37
N ASP A 405 3.06 2.79 -16.22
CA ASP A 405 1.64 2.89 -15.87
C ASP A 405 1.07 4.26 -16.32
N TRP A 406 0.05 4.36 -17.17
CA TRP A 406 -0.65 3.27 -17.85
C TRP A 406 -0.51 3.32 -19.39
N ARG A 407 -0.59 4.51 -20.02
CA ARG A 407 -0.37 4.69 -21.47
C ARG A 407 0.89 5.50 -21.74
N ALA A 408 1.81 4.95 -22.54
CA ALA A 408 3.09 5.57 -22.85
C ALA A 408 3.24 5.95 -24.33
N GLU A 409 3.86 7.10 -24.61
CA GLU A 409 4.33 7.49 -25.94
C GLU A 409 5.82 7.80 -25.90
N VAL A 410 6.62 7.10 -26.72
CA VAL A 410 8.08 7.21 -26.68
C VAL A 410 8.60 7.93 -27.91
N TYR A 411 9.48 8.91 -27.69
CA TYR A 411 10.13 9.70 -28.73
C TYR A 411 11.65 9.63 -28.60
N VAL A 412 12.32 9.44 -29.73
CA VAL A 412 13.79 9.55 -29.83
C VAL A 412 14.14 10.67 -30.80
N ASN A 413 14.88 11.65 -30.32
CA ASN A 413 15.28 12.84 -31.08
C ASN A 413 14.11 13.57 -31.78
N GLY A 414 12.93 13.58 -31.15
CA GLY A 414 11.71 14.19 -31.66
C GLY A 414 10.86 13.32 -32.61
N THR A 415 11.31 12.11 -32.94
CA THR A 415 10.51 11.13 -33.70
C THR A 415 9.79 10.20 -32.74
N LYS A 416 8.45 10.10 -32.83
CA LYS A 416 7.67 9.10 -32.12
C LYS A 416 8.06 7.71 -32.64
N VAL A 417 8.57 6.86 -31.76
CA VAL A 417 9.06 5.52 -32.12
C VAL A 417 8.09 4.41 -31.72
N THR A 418 7.29 4.61 -30.67
CA THR A 418 6.22 3.67 -30.28
C THR A 418 5.17 4.35 -29.39
N ALA A 419 4.04 3.68 -29.21
CA ALA A 419 3.09 3.89 -28.12
C ALA A 419 2.77 2.53 -27.47
N HIS A 420 2.39 2.54 -26.20
CA HIS A 420 2.04 1.35 -25.41
C HIS A 420 0.84 1.63 -24.51
N GLU A 421 -0.01 0.63 -24.31
CA GLU A 421 -1.15 0.66 -23.38
C GLU A 421 -1.16 -0.61 -22.54
N GLY A 422 -0.87 -0.45 -21.25
CA GLY A 422 -0.75 -1.53 -20.28
C GLY A 422 0.25 -1.16 -19.19
N GLY A 423 -0.18 -1.28 -17.93
CA GLY A 423 0.57 -0.78 -16.77
C GLY A 423 1.54 -1.77 -16.16
N TYR A 424 1.42 -3.05 -16.54
CA TYR A 424 2.07 -4.17 -15.89
C TYR A 424 2.86 -5.07 -16.85
N ASP A 425 2.83 -4.78 -18.15
CA ASP A 425 3.48 -5.55 -19.21
C ASP A 425 4.63 -4.78 -19.87
N LYS A 426 5.57 -5.54 -20.47
CA LYS A 426 6.82 -5.01 -21.02
C LYS A 426 6.69 -4.74 -22.51
N PHE A 427 7.30 -3.65 -22.96
CA PHE A 427 7.38 -3.33 -24.37
C PHE A 427 8.79 -2.92 -24.79
N SER A 428 9.05 -3.02 -26.09
CA SER A 428 10.35 -2.66 -26.65
C SER A 428 10.22 -2.04 -28.02
N VAL A 429 11.22 -1.27 -28.40
CA VAL A 429 11.23 -0.57 -29.68
C VAL A 429 12.63 -0.51 -30.30
N ASP A 430 12.70 -0.75 -31.60
CA ASP A 430 13.91 -0.52 -32.38
C ASP A 430 14.03 0.98 -32.69
N VAL A 431 15.09 1.61 -32.17
CA VAL A 431 15.29 3.05 -32.33
C VAL A 431 16.39 3.39 -33.30
N THR A 432 16.97 2.39 -33.98
CA THR A 432 18.18 2.52 -34.80
C THR A 432 18.07 3.66 -35.82
N ASP A 433 16.93 3.74 -36.50
CA ASP A 433 16.70 4.67 -37.59
C ASP A 433 16.33 6.09 -37.11
N ALA A 434 16.00 6.24 -35.81
CA ALA A 434 15.73 7.52 -35.16
C ALA A 434 17.00 8.15 -34.53
N LEU A 435 18.13 7.44 -34.53
CA LEU A 435 19.36 7.92 -33.91
C LEU A 435 20.04 9.01 -34.74
N ARG A 436 20.57 10.02 -34.06
CA ARG A 436 21.57 10.94 -34.63
C ARG A 436 22.87 10.19 -34.88
N ARG A 437 23.55 10.49 -35.98
CA ARG A 437 24.83 9.88 -36.38
C ARG A 437 25.95 10.06 -35.34
N SER A 438 25.88 11.11 -34.52
CA SER A 438 26.88 11.45 -33.51
C SER A 438 26.29 12.29 -32.39
N GLY A 439 26.91 12.24 -31.21
CA GLY A 439 26.51 13.01 -30.04
C GLY A 439 25.45 12.31 -29.18
N PRO A 440 25.00 12.98 -28.10
CA PRO A 440 23.94 12.47 -27.24
C PRO A 440 22.62 12.36 -28.00
N GLN A 441 21.87 11.31 -27.67
CA GLN A 441 20.52 11.05 -28.13
C GLN A 441 19.54 11.57 -27.07
N GLU A 442 18.41 12.11 -27.50
CA GLU A 442 17.32 12.52 -26.63
C GLU A 442 16.25 11.44 -26.58
N LEU A 443 15.81 11.09 -25.37
CA LEU A 443 14.70 10.20 -25.09
C LEU A 443 13.64 11.00 -24.33
N ILE A 444 12.41 11.01 -24.86
CA ILE A 444 11.23 11.60 -24.21
C ILE A 444 10.16 10.51 -24.10
N VAL A 445 9.50 10.43 -22.95
CA VAL A 445 8.36 9.54 -22.72
C VAL A 445 7.22 10.38 -22.18
N GLY A 446 6.10 10.40 -22.90
CA GLY A 446 4.83 10.94 -22.40
C GLY A 446 4.04 9.82 -21.75
N VAL A 447 3.44 10.08 -20.59
CA VAL A 447 2.62 9.10 -19.90
C VAL A 447 1.26 9.72 -19.55
N TYR A 448 0.21 8.92 -19.73
CA TYR A 448 -1.15 9.19 -19.24
C TYR A 448 -1.60 8.03 -18.37
N ASP A 449 -2.07 8.34 -17.16
CA ASP A 449 -2.64 7.39 -16.22
C ASP A 449 -3.87 8.02 -15.57
N PRO A 450 -5.09 7.55 -15.88
CA PRO A 450 -6.31 8.05 -15.24
C PRO A 450 -6.50 7.50 -13.82
N THR A 451 -5.75 6.45 -13.42
CA THR A 451 -6.04 5.63 -12.24
C THR A 451 -7.53 5.28 -12.18
N ASP A 452 -8.31 5.86 -11.26
CA ASP A 452 -9.75 5.67 -11.12
C ASP A 452 -10.57 6.97 -11.30
N ALA A 453 -10.04 7.96 -12.02
CA ALA A 453 -10.73 9.21 -12.37
C ALA A 453 -12.16 8.93 -12.88
N ALA A 454 -13.13 9.71 -12.38
CA ALA A 454 -14.55 9.45 -12.60
C ALA A 454 -14.97 9.48 -14.09
N ASP A 455 -14.31 10.32 -14.88
CA ASP A 455 -14.49 10.49 -16.33
C ASP A 455 -13.38 9.82 -17.16
N GLY A 456 -12.47 9.07 -16.51
CA GLY A 456 -11.37 8.36 -17.14
C GLY A 456 -11.72 6.97 -17.68
N GLU A 457 -10.79 6.42 -18.43
CA GLU A 457 -10.78 5.00 -18.80
C GLU A 457 -10.71 4.11 -17.55
N ASN A 458 -11.09 2.83 -17.69
CA ASN A 458 -11.02 1.84 -16.60
C ASN A 458 -9.93 0.79 -16.91
N PRO A 459 -8.63 1.13 -16.80
CA PRO A 459 -7.56 0.15 -16.98
C PRO A 459 -7.51 -0.84 -15.79
N PRO A 460 -6.88 -2.02 -15.98
CA PRO A 460 -6.42 -2.81 -14.84
C PRO A 460 -5.48 -1.99 -13.97
N MET A 461 -5.84 -1.77 -12.70
CA MET A 461 -5.14 -0.87 -11.77
C MET A 461 -4.87 -1.51 -10.41
N GLY A 462 -5.48 -2.67 -10.11
CA GLY A 462 -5.42 -3.29 -8.80
C GLY A 462 -6.08 -2.40 -7.73
N LYS A 463 -5.37 -2.18 -6.62
CA LYS A 463 -5.86 -1.44 -5.44
C LYS A 463 -5.57 0.07 -5.46
N GLN A 464 -5.02 0.60 -6.54
CA GLN A 464 -4.70 2.02 -6.68
C GLN A 464 -5.97 2.90 -6.70
N ARG A 465 -6.05 3.93 -5.85
CA ARG A 465 -7.16 4.90 -5.82
C ARG A 465 -6.66 6.33 -5.61
N LEU A 466 -7.28 7.31 -6.28
CA LEU A 466 -6.97 8.74 -6.12
C LEU A 466 -7.26 9.28 -4.70
N ASP A 467 -8.20 8.66 -3.99
CA ASP A 467 -8.49 8.91 -2.57
C ASP A 467 -8.27 7.62 -1.75
N PRO A 468 -7.01 7.30 -1.38
CA PRO A 468 -6.68 6.05 -0.71
C PRO A 468 -7.24 6.03 0.71
N SER A 469 -7.86 4.91 1.07
CA SER A 469 -8.44 4.64 2.39
C SER A 469 -8.73 3.15 2.57
N GLY A 470 -8.69 2.68 3.82
CA GLY A 470 -8.91 1.26 4.15
C GLY A 470 -7.99 0.34 3.35
N ILE A 471 -8.59 -0.54 2.54
CA ILE A 471 -7.90 -1.54 1.71
C ILE A 471 -7.41 -1.00 0.36
N TRP A 472 -7.60 0.29 0.08
CA TRP A 472 -7.22 0.95 -1.17
C TRP A 472 -6.02 1.88 -0.98
N TYR A 473 -5.08 1.86 -1.91
CA TYR A 473 -3.75 2.45 -1.71
C TYR A 473 -3.40 3.55 -2.70
N THR A 474 -2.34 4.29 -2.37
CA THR A 474 -1.79 5.38 -3.18
C THR A 474 -1.56 4.94 -4.65
N PRO A 475 -1.89 5.79 -5.64
CA PRO A 475 -1.58 5.53 -7.06
C PRO A 475 -0.07 5.39 -7.31
N SER A 476 0.30 4.70 -8.38
CA SER A 476 1.69 4.40 -8.76
C SER A 476 1.88 4.59 -10.27
N SER A 477 1.75 5.82 -10.71
CA SER A 477 1.79 6.20 -12.13
C SER A 477 3.22 6.34 -12.67
N GLY A 478 3.35 6.32 -13.99
CA GLY A 478 4.60 6.63 -14.68
C GLY A 478 5.52 5.43 -14.89
N ILE A 479 6.82 5.71 -15.05
CA ILE A 479 7.82 4.66 -15.28
C ILE A 479 8.18 3.99 -13.95
N TRP A 480 7.50 2.89 -13.62
CA TRP A 480 7.66 2.21 -12.33
C TRP A 480 8.53 0.93 -12.39
N GLN A 481 8.96 0.49 -13.59
CA GLN A 481 9.97 -0.57 -13.72
C GLN A 481 11.11 -0.19 -14.67
N THR A 482 12.16 -1.01 -14.71
CA THR A 482 13.46 -0.64 -15.29
C THR A 482 13.36 -0.28 -16.79
N VAL A 483 14.10 0.76 -17.17
CA VAL A 483 14.34 1.14 -18.58
C VAL A 483 15.79 0.84 -18.94
N TRP A 484 16.03 0.23 -20.09
CA TRP A 484 17.39 -0.05 -20.55
C TRP A 484 17.51 -0.11 -22.07
N MET A 485 18.75 -0.08 -22.56
CA MET A 485 19.06 -0.27 -23.97
C MET A 485 20.06 -1.39 -24.19
N GLU A 486 19.96 -2.07 -25.32
CA GLU A 486 20.92 -3.12 -25.70
C GLU A 486 21.10 -3.22 -27.22
N PRO A 487 22.31 -3.57 -27.70
CA PRO A 487 22.55 -3.89 -29.09
C PRO A 487 22.06 -5.30 -29.40
N VAL A 488 21.23 -5.43 -30.41
CA VAL A 488 20.69 -6.70 -30.89
C VAL A 488 21.13 -6.95 -32.33
N ALA A 489 21.24 -8.22 -32.71
CA ALA A 489 21.39 -8.58 -34.12
C ALA A 489 20.13 -8.18 -34.91
N ARG A 490 20.27 -7.99 -36.23
CA ARG A 490 19.10 -7.72 -37.10
C ARG A 490 18.02 -8.79 -36.95
N ASP A 491 18.45 -10.04 -36.91
CA ASP A 491 17.64 -11.19 -36.56
C ASP A 491 17.94 -11.55 -35.10
N HIS A 492 17.03 -11.25 -34.18
CA HIS A 492 17.18 -11.50 -32.74
C HIS A 492 15.88 -12.03 -32.15
N VAL A 493 15.99 -12.71 -31.02
CA VAL A 493 14.84 -13.25 -30.28
C VAL A 493 14.27 -12.22 -29.30
N ASP A 494 12.95 -12.07 -29.28
CA ASP A 494 12.27 -11.15 -28.36
C ASP A 494 11.94 -11.83 -27.03
N SER A 495 11.58 -13.11 -27.08
CA SER A 495 11.25 -13.93 -25.92
C SER A 495 11.51 -15.41 -26.17
N LEU A 496 11.69 -16.15 -25.08
CA LEU A 496 11.78 -17.61 -25.07
C LEU A 496 10.56 -18.17 -24.33
N ARG A 497 9.80 -19.04 -24.99
CA ARG A 497 8.79 -19.87 -24.30
C ARG A 497 9.39 -21.23 -23.99
N LEU A 498 9.45 -21.55 -22.71
CA LEU A 498 10.09 -22.74 -22.15
C LEU A 498 9.01 -23.57 -21.45
N ILE A 499 8.66 -24.73 -22.01
CA ILE A 499 7.57 -25.58 -21.50
C ILE A 499 8.14 -26.93 -21.07
N PRO A 500 8.22 -27.22 -19.76
CA PRO A 500 8.66 -28.53 -19.28
C PRO A 500 7.57 -29.59 -19.46
N ASP A 501 7.96 -30.78 -19.89
CA ASP A 501 7.16 -32.00 -19.88
C ASP A 501 7.94 -33.06 -19.09
N VAL A 502 7.56 -33.21 -17.81
CA VAL A 502 8.23 -34.10 -16.86
C VAL A 502 8.07 -35.57 -17.28
N ALA A 503 6.86 -35.99 -17.67
CA ALA A 503 6.59 -37.38 -18.06
C ALA A 503 7.33 -37.76 -19.36
N GLY A 504 7.45 -36.82 -20.30
CA GLY A 504 8.20 -36.98 -21.54
C GLY A 504 9.72 -36.78 -21.42
N GLU A 505 10.22 -36.43 -20.23
CA GLU A 505 11.63 -36.08 -19.97
C GLU A 505 12.16 -35.02 -20.96
N ARG A 506 11.38 -33.97 -21.23
CA ARG A 506 11.74 -32.99 -22.26
C ARG A 506 11.35 -31.56 -21.91
N LEU A 507 12.11 -30.62 -22.46
CA LEU A 507 11.80 -29.20 -22.48
C LEU A 507 11.51 -28.80 -23.93
N THR A 508 10.36 -28.16 -24.15
CA THR A 508 10.06 -27.48 -25.41
C THR A 508 10.59 -26.05 -25.34
N VAL A 509 11.39 -25.65 -26.33
CA VAL A 509 11.99 -24.33 -26.47
C VAL A 509 11.49 -23.68 -27.75
N GLU A 510 10.81 -22.55 -27.62
CA GLU A 510 10.36 -21.73 -28.74
C GLU A 510 11.03 -20.35 -28.69
N ALA A 511 11.78 -19.99 -29.73
CA ALA A 511 12.28 -18.63 -29.93
C ALA A 511 11.23 -17.79 -30.68
N ARG A 512 10.78 -16.70 -30.06
CA ARG A 512 9.69 -15.83 -30.55
C ARG A 512 10.18 -14.43 -30.92
N GLY A 513 9.35 -13.69 -31.65
CA GLY A 513 9.67 -12.34 -32.14
C GLY A 513 10.76 -12.28 -33.22
N VAL A 514 11.11 -13.45 -33.78
CA VAL A 514 12.15 -13.59 -34.80
C VAL A 514 11.58 -14.30 -36.02
N ARG A 515 12.01 -13.90 -37.23
CA ARG A 515 11.55 -14.53 -38.47
C ARG A 515 11.86 -16.03 -38.51
N ALA A 516 11.00 -16.79 -39.18
CA ALA A 516 11.16 -18.23 -39.34
C ALA A 516 12.37 -18.63 -40.21
N GLY A 517 12.83 -19.87 -40.04
CA GLY A 517 13.85 -20.50 -40.88
C GLY A 517 15.30 -20.20 -40.51
N LEU A 518 15.59 -19.44 -39.45
CA LEU A 518 16.94 -19.21 -38.96
C LEU A 518 17.46 -20.43 -38.17
N PRO A 519 18.76 -20.77 -38.23
CA PRO A 519 19.33 -21.81 -37.39
C PRO A 519 19.17 -21.47 -35.90
N VAL A 520 18.64 -22.41 -35.13
CA VAL A 520 18.54 -22.33 -33.67
C VAL A 520 19.36 -23.44 -33.05
N THR A 521 20.09 -23.16 -31.99
CA THR A 521 20.69 -24.18 -31.12
C THR A 521 20.42 -23.82 -29.68
N ALA A 522 19.89 -24.76 -28.91
CA ALA A 522 19.61 -24.61 -27.50
C ALA A 522 20.39 -25.69 -26.73
N THR A 523 21.11 -25.27 -25.68
CA THR A 523 21.94 -26.14 -24.86
C THR A 523 21.62 -25.92 -23.38
N ALA A 524 21.29 -27.00 -22.68
CA ALA A 524 21.01 -26.99 -21.25
C ALA A 524 22.22 -27.48 -20.44
N TYR A 525 22.42 -26.90 -19.26
CA TYR A 525 23.49 -27.23 -18.33
C TYR A 525 22.95 -27.44 -16.91
N ASP A 526 23.56 -28.39 -16.22
CA ASP A 526 23.48 -28.59 -14.77
C ASP A 526 24.80 -28.04 -14.19
N GLY A 527 24.74 -26.81 -13.66
CA GLY A 527 25.92 -26.01 -13.37
C GLY A 527 26.81 -25.89 -14.61
N ARG A 528 28.05 -26.42 -14.55
CA ARG A 528 28.98 -26.40 -15.70
C ARG A 528 28.83 -27.60 -16.63
N ARG A 529 28.03 -28.60 -16.26
CA ARG A 529 27.90 -29.85 -17.00
C ARG A 529 26.83 -29.71 -18.06
N LYS A 530 27.21 -29.83 -19.33
CA LYS A 530 26.25 -29.90 -20.45
C LYS A 530 25.40 -31.17 -20.33
N VAL A 531 24.08 -31.03 -20.24
CA VAL A 531 23.14 -32.16 -20.09
C VAL A 531 22.37 -32.47 -21.37
N ALA A 532 22.11 -31.46 -22.21
CA ALA A 532 21.41 -31.65 -23.49
C ALA A 532 21.73 -30.54 -24.48
N THR A 533 21.69 -30.87 -25.78
CA THR A 533 21.74 -29.90 -26.88
C THR A 533 20.76 -30.34 -27.96
N VAL A 534 20.07 -29.37 -28.56
CA VAL A 534 19.24 -29.56 -29.75
C VAL A 534 19.49 -28.43 -30.75
N SER A 535 19.43 -28.76 -32.03
CA SER A 535 19.49 -27.77 -33.12
C SER A 535 18.25 -27.91 -34.01
N GLY A 536 17.79 -26.79 -34.55
CA GLY A 536 16.59 -26.72 -35.36
C GLY A 536 16.51 -25.39 -36.09
N ARG A 537 15.29 -24.93 -36.36
CA ARG A 537 15.05 -23.63 -36.99
C ARG A 537 13.93 -22.86 -36.29
N THR A 538 14.00 -21.54 -36.33
CA THR A 538 12.94 -20.66 -35.84
C THR A 538 11.62 -20.90 -36.58
N GLY A 539 10.50 -20.64 -35.92
CA GLY A 539 9.16 -20.95 -36.43
C GLY A 539 8.73 -22.40 -36.24
N GLN A 540 9.54 -23.22 -35.56
CA GLN A 540 9.20 -24.57 -35.11
C GLN A 540 9.69 -24.75 -33.66
N PRO A 541 8.93 -25.40 -32.78
CA PRO A 541 9.40 -25.73 -31.43
C PRO A 541 10.60 -26.69 -31.48
N LEU A 542 11.59 -26.48 -30.62
CA LEU A 542 12.70 -27.41 -30.42
C LEU A 542 12.44 -28.24 -29.16
N THR A 543 12.74 -29.53 -29.20
CA THR A 543 12.60 -30.43 -28.04
C THR A 543 13.98 -30.82 -27.51
N LEU A 544 14.36 -30.30 -26.34
CA LEU A 544 15.51 -30.82 -25.59
C LEU A 544 15.09 -32.01 -24.75
N LYS A 545 15.82 -33.12 -24.84
CA LYS A 545 15.61 -34.27 -23.95
C LYS A 545 16.45 -34.15 -22.68
N ILE A 546 15.81 -33.98 -21.54
CA ILE A 546 16.43 -33.89 -20.21
C ILE A 546 16.22 -35.24 -19.50
N ARG A 547 17.10 -36.21 -19.77
CA ARG A 547 16.97 -37.57 -19.22
C ARG A 547 17.08 -37.55 -17.69
N LYS A 548 16.16 -38.23 -17.00
CA LYS A 548 16.11 -38.27 -15.52
C LYS A 548 16.22 -36.85 -14.93
N PRO A 549 15.25 -35.96 -15.23
CA PRO A 549 15.34 -34.57 -14.83
C PRO A 549 15.39 -34.46 -13.30
N HIS A 550 16.23 -33.55 -12.80
CA HIS A 550 16.16 -33.06 -11.43
C HIS A 550 14.99 -32.08 -11.40
N LEU A 551 13.95 -32.43 -10.65
CA LEU A 551 12.70 -31.67 -10.63
C LEU A 551 12.82 -30.46 -9.72
N TRP A 552 12.19 -29.37 -10.14
CA TRP A 552 12.02 -28.18 -9.32
C TRP A 552 10.88 -28.39 -8.33
N SER A 553 11.07 -27.97 -7.08
CA SER A 553 10.06 -27.93 -6.01
C SER A 553 10.41 -26.85 -4.97
N PRO A 554 9.49 -26.51 -4.03
CA PRO A 554 9.79 -25.55 -2.96
C PRO A 554 10.95 -25.94 -2.04
N ASP A 555 11.16 -27.24 -1.83
CA ASP A 555 12.23 -27.77 -0.96
C ASP A 555 13.54 -28.02 -1.72
N ASP A 556 13.45 -28.17 -3.04
CA ASP A 556 14.57 -28.41 -3.94
C ASP A 556 14.36 -27.60 -5.25
N PRO A 557 14.61 -26.27 -5.23
CA PRO A 557 14.31 -25.36 -6.34
C PRO A 557 15.38 -25.45 -7.44
N PHE A 558 15.58 -26.65 -7.99
CA PHE A 558 16.61 -26.90 -8.98
C PHE A 558 16.32 -26.20 -10.32
N LEU A 559 17.28 -25.43 -10.82
CA LEU A 559 17.22 -24.74 -12.11
C LEU A 559 18.39 -25.16 -13.00
N TYR A 560 18.08 -25.46 -14.26
CA TYR A 560 19.07 -25.66 -15.32
C TYR A 560 19.40 -24.33 -15.99
N ASP A 561 20.68 -24.10 -16.30
CA ASP A 561 21.09 -23.00 -17.17
C ASP A 561 20.80 -23.36 -18.63
N LEU A 562 20.39 -22.38 -19.44
CA LEU A 562 20.09 -22.56 -20.85
C LEU A 562 20.78 -21.50 -21.71
N GLU A 563 21.49 -21.94 -22.74
CA GLU A 563 22.04 -21.07 -23.79
C GLU A 563 21.27 -21.28 -25.08
N VAL A 564 20.76 -20.20 -25.68
CA VAL A 564 20.04 -20.25 -26.97
C VAL A 564 20.74 -19.34 -27.98
N GLY A 565 21.14 -19.90 -29.10
CA GLY A 565 21.63 -19.18 -30.26
C GLY A 565 20.64 -19.19 -31.40
N VAL A 566 20.33 -18.01 -31.95
CA VAL A 566 19.42 -17.82 -33.09
C VAL A 566 20.14 -17.03 -34.17
N GLY A 567 20.59 -17.69 -35.24
CA GLY A 567 21.44 -17.05 -36.24
C GLY A 567 22.69 -16.41 -35.61
N ALA A 568 22.76 -15.08 -35.64
CA ALA A 568 23.84 -14.29 -35.03
C ALA A 568 23.55 -13.84 -33.58
N ASP A 569 22.31 -13.98 -33.10
CA ASP A 569 21.92 -13.60 -31.73
C ASP A 569 22.22 -14.73 -30.73
N ARG A 570 22.54 -14.34 -29.50
CA ARG A 570 22.89 -15.26 -28.40
C ARG A 570 22.29 -14.74 -27.10
N VAL A 571 21.52 -15.58 -26.43
CA VAL A 571 20.90 -15.27 -25.14
C VAL A 571 21.14 -16.39 -24.14
N SER A 572 21.26 -16.02 -22.87
CA SER A 572 21.26 -16.94 -21.74
C SER A 572 19.91 -16.89 -21.02
N SER A 573 19.53 -18.01 -20.42
CA SER A 573 18.24 -18.21 -19.73
C SER A 573 18.40 -19.31 -18.68
N TYR A 574 17.31 -19.65 -17.99
CA TYR A 574 17.22 -20.80 -17.10
C TYR A 574 15.81 -21.40 -17.15
N PHE A 575 15.67 -22.65 -16.70
CA PHE A 575 14.37 -23.30 -16.55
C PHE A 575 14.35 -24.32 -15.40
N GLY A 576 13.17 -24.54 -14.83
CA GLY A 576 12.91 -25.65 -13.91
C GLY A 576 12.09 -26.76 -14.59
N MET A 577 12.32 -28.01 -14.21
CA MET A 577 11.50 -29.14 -14.66
C MET A 577 10.45 -29.44 -13.59
N ARG A 578 9.18 -29.12 -13.83
CA ARG A 578 8.07 -29.44 -12.90
C ARG A 578 6.74 -29.59 -13.61
N SER A 579 5.81 -30.33 -13.02
CA SER A 579 4.41 -30.42 -13.45
C SER A 579 3.46 -30.08 -12.30
N ILE A 580 2.34 -29.43 -12.60
CA ILE A 580 1.26 -29.13 -11.66
C ILE A 580 -0.07 -29.58 -12.26
N ALA A 581 -0.95 -30.17 -11.46
CA ALA A 581 -2.30 -30.57 -11.87
C ALA A 581 -3.25 -30.65 -10.66
N VAL A 582 -4.54 -30.81 -10.93
CA VAL A 582 -5.50 -31.33 -9.96
C VAL A 582 -5.82 -32.76 -10.34
N GLU A 583 -5.68 -33.68 -9.38
CA GLU A 583 -5.96 -35.11 -9.54
C GLU A 583 -6.86 -35.60 -8.41
N LYS A 584 -7.69 -36.62 -8.65
CA LYS A 584 -8.45 -37.27 -7.58
C LYS A 584 -7.59 -38.30 -6.85
N ILE A 585 -7.31 -38.04 -5.58
CA ILE A 585 -6.61 -38.97 -4.69
C ILE A 585 -7.63 -39.45 -3.66
N ASP A 586 -7.89 -40.77 -3.64
CA ASP A 586 -8.95 -41.38 -2.83
C ASP A 586 -10.32 -40.69 -3.01
N GLY A 587 -10.63 -40.31 -4.26
CA GLY A 587 -11.90 -39.66 -4.63
C GLY A 587 -11.98 -38.16 -4.34
N VAL A 588 -10.99 -37.58 -3.63
CA VAL A 588 -10.94 -36.16 -3.30
C VAL A 588 -10.04 -35.41 -4.29
N PRO A 589 -10.48 -34.29 -4.89
CA PRO A 589 -9.61 -33.43 -5.69
C PRO A 589 -8.43 -32.89 -4.88
N ARG A 590 -7.23 -33.14 -5.37
CA ARG A 590 -5.97 -32.69 -4.78
C ARG A 590 -5.09 -31.98 -5.79
N THR A 591 -4.52 -30.84 -5.40
CA THR A 591 -3.42 -30.23 -6.14
C THR A 591 -2.19 -31.12 -6.01
N VAL A 592 -1.57 -31.45 -7.14
CA VAL A 592 -0.37 -32.29 -7.19
C VAL A 592 0.79 -31.58 -7.89
N LEU A 593 1.95 -31.54 -7.23
CA LEU A 593 3.22 -31.09 -7.79
C LEU A 593 4.09 -32.31 -8.08
N ASN A 594 4.56 -32.45 -9.32
CA ASN A 594 5.39 -33.59 -9.75
C ASN A 594 4.74 -34.96 -9.44
N GLY A 595 3.41 -35.04 -9.52
CA GLY A 595 2.62 -36.24 -9.27
C GLY A 595 2.42 -36.58 -7.79
N LYS A 596 2.71 -35.66 -6.87
CA LYS A 596 2.49 -35.83 -5.42
C LYS A 596 1.59 -34.72 -4.88
N PRO A 597 0.66 -35.01 -3.96
CA PRO A 597 -0.14 -33.96 -3.32
C PRO A 597 0.73 -32.87 -2.69
N VAL A 598 0.27 -31.63 -2.77
CA VAL A 598 0.91 -30.46 -2.17
C VAL A 598 -0.16 -29.54 -1.61
N PHE A 599 0.01 -29.14 -0.35
CA PHE A 599 -0.79 -28.09 0.28
C PHE A 599 -0.16 -26.72 0.02
N LEU A 600 -0.93 -25.81 -0.56
CA LEU A 600 -0.46 -24.48 -0.96
C LEU A 600 -0.71 -23.49 0.18
N MET A 601 0.27 -23.33 1.06
CA MET A 601 0.19 -22.39 2.16
C MET A 601 0.89 -21.09 1.78
N ALA A 602 0.10 -20.04 1.60
CA ALA A 602 0.56 -18.75 1.09
C ALA A 602 0.25 -17.61 2.05
N THR A 603 0.89 -16.47 1.81
CA THR A 603 0.38 -15.17 2.22
C THR A 603 -0.05 -14.38 1.00
N LEU A 604 -0.95 -13.42 1.23
CA LEU A 604 -1.23 -12.36 0.29
C LEU A 604 -0.05 -11.38 0.29
N ASP A 605 0.44 -11.04 -0.90
CA ASP A 605 1.52 -10.07 -1.11
C ASP A 605 1.03 -8.97 -2.07
N GLN A 606 0.70 -7.80 -1.51
CA GLN A 606 0.25 -6.61 -2.26
C GLN A 606 1.38 -5.98 -3.09
N GLY A 607 2.64 -6.19 -2.69
CA GLY A 607 3.80 -5.60 -3.37
C GLY A 607 3.97 -4.08 -3.20
N PHE A 608 3.42 -3.47 -2.15
CA PHE A 608 3.60 -2.06 -1.85
C PHE A 608 4.76 -1.80 -0.87
N TRP A 609 5.40 -0.64 -1.03
CA TRP A 609 6.53 -0.18 -0.24
C TRP A 609 6.30 1.26 0.22
N PRO A 610 6.56 1.64 1.49
CA PRO A 610 6.24 2.98 1.98
C PRO A 610 7.01 4.08 1.24
N ASP A 611 8.22 3.78 0.77
CA ASP A 611 9.08 4.73 0.07
C ASP A 611 9.06 4.59 -1.46
N GLY A 612 8.59 3.45 -1.99
CA GLY A 612 8.64 3.12 -3.43
C GLY A 612 7.30 2.77 -4.08
N LEU A 613 6.23 2.66 -3.30
CA LEU A 613 4.89 2.18 -3.70
C LEU A 613 4.98 0.87 -4.49
N HIS A 614 4.61 0.82 -5.76
CA HIS A 614 4.76 -0.40 -6.58
C HIS A 614 6.21 -0.86 -6.78
N THR A 615 7.20 0.02 -6.63
CA THR A 615 8.59 -0.31 -6.94
C THR A 615 9.36 -0.56 -5.65
N ALA A 616 9.75 -1.82 -5.42
CA ALA A 616 10.66 -2.15 -4.33
C ALA A 616 11.94 -1.28 -4.41
N PRO A 617 12.51 -0.84 -3.28
CA PRO A 617 13.65 0.09 -3.31
C PRO A 617 14.86 -0.49 -4.02
N THR A 618 15.15 -1.78 -3.83
CA THR A 618 16.27 -2.48 -4.47
C THR A 618 15.88 -3.91 -4.83
N ASP A 619 16.71 -4.59 -5.64
CA ASP A 619 16.56 -6.02 -5.90
C ASP A 619 16.69 -6.88 -4.64
N GLU A 620 17.53 -6.47 -3.68
CA GLU A 620 17.66 -7.15 -2.39
C GLU A 620 16.39 -7.01 -1.54
N ALA A 621 15.67 -5.89 -1.67
CA ALA A 621 14.36 -5.70 -1.03
C ALA A 621 13.33 -6.69 -1.61
N LEU A 622 13.26 -6.86 -2.94
CA LEU A 622 12.42 -7.90 -3.56
C LEU A 622 12.76 -9.30 -3.02
N ALA A 623 14.05 -9.62 -2.95
CA ALA A 623 14.52 -10.90 -2.42
C ALA A 623 14.23 -11.08 -0.92
N TYR A 624 14.14 -9.99 -0.15
CA TYR A 624 13.91 -10.04 1.29
C TYR A 624 12.50 -10.51 1.60
N ASP A 625 11.47 -9.92 0.99
CA ASP A 625 10.08 -10.31 1.24
C ASP A 625 9.89 -11.81 0.93
N LEU A 626 10.44 -12.30 -0.19
CA LEU A 626 10.39 -13.73 -0.53
C LEU A 626 11.18 -14.63 0.43
N ARG A 627 12.31 -14.16 0.98
CA ARG A 627 13.01 -14.90 2.04
C ARG A 627 12.22 -14.93 3.34
N ALA A 628 11.51 -13.85 3.67
CA ALA A 628 10.67 -13.80 4.86
C ALA A 628 9.56 -14.87 4.82
N HIS A 629 8.93 -15.09 3.66
CA HIS A 629 7.99 -16.20 3.46
C HIS A 629 8.62 -17.55 3.85
N LYS A 630 9.83 -17.85 3.34
CA LYS A 630 10.55 -19.10 3.67
C LYS A 630 10.95 -19.17 5.15
N GLN A 631 11.35 -18.04 5.75
CA GLN A 631 11.71 -17.98 7.17
C GLN A 631 10.51 -18.30 8.08
N LEU A 632 9.31 -17.87 7.68
CA LEU A 632 8.05 -18.14 8.37
C LEU A 632 7.43 -19.51 8.01
N GLY A 633 8.11 -20.30 7.15
CA GLY A 633 7.67 -21.67 6.82
C GLY A 633 6.67 -21.77 5.66
N PHE A 634 6.31 -20.67 5.00
CA PHE A 634 5.45 -20.71 3.81
C PHE A 634 6.15 -21.36 2.61
N ASN A 635 5.39 -22.11 1.81
CA ASN A 635 5.86 -22.71 0.56
C ASN A 635 5.30 -22.02 -0.68
N SER A 636 4.35 -21.10 -0.50
CA SER A 636 3.64 -20.41 -1.57
C SER A 636 3.52 -18.92 -1.28
N VAL A 637 3.21 -18.13 -2.31
CA VAL A 637 2.86 -16.70 -2.23
C VAL A 637 1.79 -16.40 -3.27
N ARG A 638 0.80 -15.60 -2.90
CA ARG A 638 -0.19 -15.06 -3.85
C ARG A 638 0.16 -13.59 -4.11
N LYS A 639 0.68 -13.31 -5.30
CA LYS A 639 0.95 -11.94 -5.75
C LYS A 639 -0.38 -11.32 -6.14
N HIS A 640 -0.89 -10.46 -5.25
CA HIS A 640 -2.27 -10.01 -5.27
C HIS A 640 -2.45 -8.85 -6.25
N ILE A 641 -3.31 -9.05 -7.25
CA ILE A 641 -3.76 -8.08 -8.27
C ILE A 641 -2.69 -7.09 -8.76
N LYS A 642 -1.46 -7.58 -8.93
CA LYS A 642 -0.26 -6.85 -9.35
C LYS A 642 0.66 -7.80 -10.10
N VAL A 643 1.44 -7.33 -11.07
CA VAL A 643 2.53 -8.12 -11.70
C VAL A 643 3.88 -7.49 -11.37
N GLU A 644 4.76 -8.23 -10.71
CA GLU A 644 6.10 -7.74 -10.34
C GLU A 644 7.11 -7.77 -11.51
N PRO A 645 8.27 -7.10 -11.41
CA PRO A 645 9.35 -7.27 -12.38
C PRO A 645 9.83 -8.72 -12.49
N ASP A 646 10.36 -9.12 -13.66
CA ASP A 646 10.95 -10.47 -13.90
C ASP A 646 11.97 -10.88 -12.81
N ARG A 647 12.61 -9.91 -12.14
CA ARG A 647 13.52 -10.13 -11.01
C ARG A 647 12.85 -10.76 -9.79
N TRP A 648 11.59 -10.40 -9.50
CA TRP A 648 10.84 -11.00 -8.40
C TRP A 648 10.54 -12.47 -8.68
N PHE A 649 10.08 -12.81 -9.89
CA PHE A 649 9.87 -14.20 -10.30
C PHE A 649 11.16 -15.00 -10.31
N TYR A 650 12.28 -14.40 -10.72
CA TYR A 650 13.60 -15.03 -10.60
C TYR A 650 13.93 -15.38 -9.16
N TRP A 651 13.64 -14.51 -8.19
CA TRP A 651 13.86 -14.83 -6.78
C TRP A 651 12.92 -15.93 -6.29
N ALA A 652 11.64 -15.92 -6.68
CA ALA A 652 10.70 -16.99 -6.34
C ALA A 652 11.14 -18.35 -6.92
N ASP A 653 11.60 -18.36 -8.17
CA ASP A 653 12.15 -19.55 -8.84
C ASP A 653 13.39 -20.09 -8.11
N ARG A 654 14.27 -19.20 -7.63
CA ARG A 654 15.54 -19.56 -6.96
C ARG A 654 15.35 -19.99 -5.51
N LEU A 655 14.42 -19.37 -4.80
CA LEU A 655 14.17 -19.63 -3.38
C LEU A 655 13.22 -20.82 -3.16
N GLY A 656 12.46 -21.21 -4.19
CA GLY A 656 11.49 -22.30 -4.08
C GLY A 656 10.22 -21.86 -3.38
N LEU A 657 9.47 -20.98 -4.06
CA LEU A 657 8.11 -20.59 -3.68
C LEU A 657 7.15 -20.85 -4.85
N LEU A 658 5.98 -21.41 -4.55
CA LEU A 658 4.90 -21.57 -5.52
C LEU A 658 4.13 -20.25 -5.62
N VAL A 659 3.98 -19.72 -6.81
CA VAL A 659 3.34 -18.41 -7.05
C VAL A 659 1.94 -18.61 -7.61
N TRP A 660 0.98 -17.95 -6.98
CA TRP A 660 -0.33 -17.66 -7.55
C TRP A 660 -0.22 -16.24 -8.10
N GLN A 661 -0.35 -16.10 -9.42
CA GLN A 661 -0.24 -14.82 -10.08
C GLN A 661 -1.63 -14.32 -10.46
N ASP A 662 -2.05 -13.25 -9.80
CA ASP A 662 -3.31 -12.59 -10.09
C ASP A 662 -3.18 -11.64 -11.27
N MET A 663 -4.24 -11.57 -12.09
CA MET A 663 -4.42 -10.45 -13.00
C MET A 663 -4.80 -9.19 -12.18
N PRO A 664 -4.18 -8.02 -12.42
CA PRO A 664 -4.62 -6.77 -11.80
C PRO A 664 -6.10 -6.47 -12.04
N ALA A 665 -6.83 -6.14 -10.98
CA ALA A 665 -8.26 -5.85 -11.07
C ALA A 665 -8.54 -4.49 -11.74
N MET A 666 -9.68 -4.38 -12.40
CA MET A 666 -10.27 -3.08 -12.77
C MET A 666 -11.03 -2.49 -11.58
N ARG A 667 -11.56 -1.27 -11.71
CA ARG A 667 -12.35 -0.61 -10.66
C ARG A 667 -13.52 -1.47 -10.18
N ASP A 668 -13.65 -1.59 -8.87
CA ASP A 668 -14.60 -2.45 -8.15
C ASP A 668 -16.07 -2.03 -8.37
N ALA A 669 -16.38 -0.74 -8.27
CA ALA A 669 -17.75 -0.23 -8.38
C ALA A 669 -18.23 0.03 -9.83
N ARG A 670 -17.48 -0.41 -10.85
CA ARG A 670 -17.78 -0.11 -12.26
C ARG A 670 -17.91 -1.37 -13.09
N ASN A 671 -19.09 -1.60 -13.66
CA ASN A 671 -19.26 -2.60 -14.71
C ASN A 671 -18.39 -2.23 -15.92
N PRO A 672 -17.44 -3.09 -16.34
CA PRO A 672 -16.54 -2.77 -17.45
C PRO A 672 -17.29 -2.81 -18.78
N ASP A 673 -17.07 -1.80 -19.61
CA ASP A 673 -17.56 -1.74 -20.99
C ASP A 673 -16.72 -2.64 -21.92
N ALA A 674 -17.09 -2.71 -23.20
CA ALA A 674 -16.42 -3.59 -24.16
C ALA A 674 -14.94 -3.24 -24.37
N GLU A 675 -14.55 -1.97 -24.27
CA GLU A 675 -13.16 -1.55 -24.46
C GLU A 675 -12.30 -1.92 -23.25
N ALA A 676 -12.81 -1.68 -22.04
CA ALA A 676 -12.17 -2.10 -20.80
C ALA A 676 -11.97 -3.64 -20.76
N ARG A 677 -12.98 -4.42 -21.17
CA ARG A 677 -12.87 -5.89 -21.26
C ARG A 677 -11.83 -6.34 -22.29
N ALA A 678 -11.80 -5.72 -23.46
CA ALA A 678 -10.82 -6.05 -24.51
C ALA A 678 -9.39 -5.71 -24.06
N ARG A 679 -9.22 -4.61 -23.33
CA ARG A 679 -7.96 -4.21 -22.70
C ARG A 679 -7.52 -5.22 -21.64
N TYR A 680 -8.41 -5.57 -20.71
CA TYR A 680 -8.16 -6.58 -19.67
C TYR A 680 -7.71 -7.92 -20.26
N GLU A 681 -8.44 -8.46 -21.26
CA GLU A 681 -8.11 -9.73 -21.89
C GLU A 681 -6.76 -9.69 -22.64
N ARG A 682 -6.42 -8.55 -23.25
CA ARG A 682 -5.11 -8.35 -23.87
C ARG A 682 -3.99 -8.34 -22.83
N GLU A 683 -4.12 -7.54 -21.78
CA GLU A 683 -3.10 -7.42 -20.74
C GLU A 683 -2.93 -8.75 -19.97
N MET A 684 -4.02 -9.49 -19.70
CA MET A 684 -3.94 -10.84 -19.13
C MET A 684 -3.19 -11.82 -20.03
N LYS A 685 -3.40 -11.72 -21.35
CA LYS A 685 -2.66 -12.54 -22.32
C LYS A 685 -1.17 -12.21 -22.34
N GLU A 686 -0.81 -10.93 -22.25
CA GLU A 686 0.60 -10.52 -22.18
C GLU A 686 1.24 -11.00 -20.87
N MET A 687 0.59 -10.81 -19.72
CA MET A 687 1.05 -11.34 -18.43
C MET A 687 1.36 -12.85 -18.49
N ILE A 688 0.44 -13.65 -19.05
CA ILE A 688 0.64 -15.09 -19.20
C ILE A 688 1.80 -15.40 -20.14
N ASP A 689 1.88 -14.77 -21.32
CA ASP A 689 2.94 -15.04 -22.30
C ASP A 689 4.33 -14.65 -21.80
N GLU A 690 4.42 -13.57 -21.03
CA GLU A 690 5.66 -13.02 -20.50
C GLU A 690 6.26 -13.87 -19.37
N HIS A 691 5.40 -14.53 -18.58
CA HIS A 691 5.80 -15.29 -17.40
C HIS A 691 5.54 -16.81 -17.53
N ILE A 692 5.13 -17.29 -18.71
CA ILE A 692 4.90 -18.71 -19.01
C ILE A 692 6.13 -19.60 -18.78
N SER A 693 7.33 -19.02 -18.72
CA SER A 693 8.60 -19.73 -18.52
C SER A 693 9.04 -19.77 -17.05
N SER A 694 8.35 -19.07 -16.13
CA SER A 694 8.67 -19.07 -14.69
C SER A 694 8.21 -20.38 -14.03
N PRO A 695 9.12 -21.24 -13.53
CA PRO A 695 8.72 -22.49 -12.85
C PRO A 695 7.91 -22.27 -11.58
N SER A 696 8.16 -21.18 -10.84
CA SER A 696 7.44 -20.83 -9.61
C SER A 696 5.95 -20.60 -9.80
N ILE A 697 5.53 -19.99 -10.92
CA ILE A 697 4.11 -19.78 -11.18
C ILE A 697 3.44 -21.12 -11.44
N VAL A 698 2.50 -21.47 -10.56
CA VAL A 698 1.71 -22.70 -10.62
C VAL A 698 0.23 -22.44 -10.91
N MET A 699 -0.22 -21.20 -10.73
CA MET A 699 -1.63 -20.82 -10.86
C MET A 699 -1.77 -19.41 -11.43
N TRP A 700 -2.72 -19.25 -12.34
CA TRP A 700 -3.22 -17.95 -12.79
C TRP A 700 -4.55 -17.66 -12.11
N VAL A 701 -4.68 -16.50 -11.46
CA VAL A 701 -5.95 -16.04 -10.88
C VAL A 701 -6.54 -14.98 -11.80
N THR A 702 -7.72 -15.24 -12.37
CA THR A 702 -8.28 -14.36 -13.40
C THR A 702 -9.13 -13.23 -12.86
N PHE A 703 -9.57 -13.26 -11.60
CA PHE A 703 -10.35 -12.19 -10.96
C PHE A 703 -10.26 -12.27 -9.42
N ASN A 704 -10.63 -11.19 -8.72
CA ASN A 704 -10.74 -11.12 -7.26
C ASN A 704 -12.08 -10.47 -6.84
N GLU A 705 -12.80 -11.03 -5.86
CA GLU A 705 -13.86 -10.38 -5.03
C GLU A 705 -14.95 -9.55 -5.73
N GLY A 706 -15.42 -9.97 -6.90
CA GLY A 706 -16.40 -9.23 -7.71
C GLY A 706 -15.84 -8.01 -8.46
N TRP A 707 -14.59 -7.60 -8.22
CA TRP A 707 -14.02 -6.35 -8.73
C TRP A 707 -13.80 -6.37 -10.24
N GLY A 708 -14.61 -5.59 -10.97
CA GLY A 708 -14.54 -5.50 -12.43
C GLY A 708 -14.78 -6.83 -13.15
N GLN A 709 -15.44 -7.80 -12.51
CA GLN A 709 -15.60 -9.15 -13.05
C GLN A 709 -16.66 -9.22 -14.15
N TYR A 710 -16.43 -10.09 -15.13
CA TYR A 710 -17.37 -10.38 -16.22
C TYR A 710 -17.03 -11.74 -16.84
N ASP A 711 -18.04 -12.45 -17.35
CA ASP A 711 -17.88 -13.72 -18.06
C ASP A 711 -16.89 -14.71 -17.41
N VAL A 712 -16.87 -14.81 -16.07
CA VAL A 712 -15.85 -15.52 -15.27
C VAL A 712 -15.48 -16.88 -15.88
N GLY A 713 -16.50 -17.69 -16.20
CA GLY A 713 -16.30 -19.03 -16.74
C GLY A 713 -15.54 -19.05 -18.08
N ARG A 714 -15.85 -18.09 -18.97
CA ARG A 714 -15.22 -17.93 -20.29
C ARG A 714 -13.78 -17.45 -20.15
N ILE A 715 -13.54 -16.45 -19.29
CA ILE A 715 -12.21 -15.86 -19.07
C ILE A 715 -11.24 -16.89 -18.52
N ALA A 716 -11.67 -17.69 -17.55
CA ALA A 716 -10.84 -18.77 -17.02
C ALA A 716 -10.54 -19.87 -18.05
N ALA A 717 -11.53 -20.27 -18.85
CA ALA A 717 -11.32 -21.20 -19.96
C ALA A 717 -10.34 -20.63 -21.00
N GLN A 718 -10.41 -19.32 -21.26
CA GLN A 718 -9.52 -18.60 -22.15
C GLN A 718 -8.08 -18.62 -21.62
N ALA A 719 -7.87 -18.28 -20.34
CA ALA A 719 -6.56 -18.33 -19.69
C ALA A 719 -5.96 -19.75 -19.74
N LYS A 720 -6.76 -20.78 -19.42
CA LYS A 720 -6.34 -22.19 -19.52
C LYS A 720 -5.95 -22.59 -20.93
N SER A 721 -6.62 -22.05 -21.96
CA SER A 721 -6.28 -22.33 -23.36
C SER A 721 -4.95 -21.69 -23.80
N TRP A 722 -4.58 -20.55 -23.21
CA TRP A 722 -3.32 -19.87 -23.47
C TRP A 722 -2.15 -20.57 -22.78
N ASP A 723 -2.37 -21.02 -21.54
CA ASP A 723 -1.41 -21.83 -20.80
C ASP A 723 -2.07 -23.06 -20.14
N PRO A 724 -2.05 -24.22 -20.82
CA PRO A 724 -2.60 -25.46 -20.26
C PRO A 724 -1.70 -26.10 -19.21
N THR A 725 -0.52 -25.54 -18.92
CA THR A 725 0.49 -26.16 -18.04
C THR A 725 0.43 -25.70 -16.59
N ARG A 726 -0.51 -24.80 -16.28
CA ARG A 726 -0.73 -24.23 -14.95
C ARG A 726 -2.19 -24.39 -14.54
N LEU A 727 -2.45 -24.25 -13.25
CA LEU A 727 -3.80 -24.20 -12.70
C LEU A 727 -4.44 -22.83 -13.02
N VAL A 728 -5.76 -22.79 -13.05
CA VAL A 728 -6.53 -21.54 -13.15
C VAL A 728 -7.49 -21.46 -11.98
N ASN A 729 -7.35 -20.41 -11.18
CA ASN A 729 -8.38 -19.95 -10.26
C ASN A 729 -9.19 -18.88 -10.98
N ASN A 730 -10.46 -19.17 -11.23
CA ASN A 730 -11.28 -18.30 -12.07
C ASN A 730 -11.69 -17.00 -11.36
N GLN A 731 -11.81 -17.06 -10.04
CA GLN A 731 -12.05 -15.92 -9.16
C GLN A 731 -11.62 -16.31 -7.74
N SER A 732 -10.78 -15.49 -7.11
CA SER A 732 -10.55 -15.61 -5.68
C SER A 732 -11.68 -14.93 -4.92
N GLY A 733 -12.32 -15.65 -3.98
CA GLY A 733 -13.44 -15.14 -3.18
C GLY A 733 -14.83 -15.31 -3.81
N LEU A 734 -15.36 -16.54 -3.82
CA LEU A 734 -16.72 -16.84 -4.26
C LEU A 734 -17.82 -16.15 -3.43
N ASN A 735 -17.57 -15.84 -2.16
CA ASN A 735 -18.48 -15.13 -1.26
C ASN A 735 -19.01 -13.80 -1.85
N LEU A 736 -18.28 -13.19 -2.78
CA LEU A 736 -18.61 -11.90 -3.39
C LEU A 736 -18.99 -11.99 -4.87
N GLY A 737 -19.21 -13.20 -5.40
CA GLY A 737 -19.46 -13.40 -6.83
C GLY A 737 -20.15 -14.71 -7.19
N ALA A 738 -20.28 -14.97 -8.49
CA ALA A 738 -20.83 -16.22 -9.00
C ALA A 738 -19.70 -17.08 -9.58
N ASP A 739 -19.56 -18.31 -9.10
CA ASP A 739 -18.45 -19.24 -9.39
C ASP A 739 -18.10 -19.43 -10.87
N GLY A 740 -19.02 -19.22 -11.82
CA GLY A 740 -18.75 -19.44 -13.25
C GLY A 740 -18.49 -20.90 -13.67
N GLY A 741 -18.22 -21.83 -12.74
CA GLY A 741 -18.17 -23.28 -12.94
C GLY A 741 -17.00 -23.79 -13.79
N THR A 742 -15.91 -23.05 -13.89
CA THR A 742 -14.71 -23.45 -14.68
C THR A 742 -13.42 -23.20 -13.89
N GLY A 743 -12.27 -23.53 -14.48
CA GLY A 743 -10.98 -23.49 -13.80
C GLY A 743 -10.65 -24.81 -13.09
N ASP A 744 -9.57 -24.80 -12.32
CA ASP A 744 -9.07 -25.95 -11.56
C ASP A 744 -9.33 -25.79 -10.04
N ILE A 745 -9.61 -24.56 -9.59
CA ILE A 745 -9.72 -24.17 -8.17
C ILE A 745 -11.14 -23.64 -7.89
N MET A 746 -11.67 -23.94 -6.71
CA MET A 746 -12.78 -23.21 -6.08
C MET A 746 -12.27 -22.52 -4.82
N ASP A 747 -12.58 -21.25 -4.69
CA ASP A 747 -11.95 -20.36 -3.74
C ASP A 747 -13.00 -19.59 -2.92
N GLU A 748 -12.84 -19.56 -1.60
CA GLU A 748 -13.68 -18.81 -0.66
C GLU A 748 -12.80 -17.94 0.25
N HIS A 749 -13.23 -16.70 0.53
CA HIS A 749 -12.59 -15.85 1.53
C HIS A 749 -13.36 -15.94 2.86
N GLY A 750 -12.63 -15.91 3.98
CA GLY A 750 -13.23 -15.92 5.31
C GLY A 750 -12.42 -15.08 6.28
N TYR A 751 -13.04 -14.07 6.88
CA TYR A 751 -12.40 -13.19 7.85
C TYR A 751 -13.15 -13.21 9.21
N PRO A 752 -12.44 -13.33 10.33
CA PRO A 752 -11.01 -13.66 10.44
C PRO A 752 -10.69 -15.14 10.17
N SER A 753 -11.71 -16.01 10.27
CA SER A 753 -11.55 -17.46 10.18
C SER A 753 -11.60 -17.97 8.75
N PRO A 754 -10.74 -18.94 8.36
CA PRO A 754 -10.69 -19.46 7.01
C PRO A 754 -11.99 -20.17 6.64
N ALA A 755 -12.34 -20.11 5.36
CA ALA A 755 -13.54 -20.70 4.81
C ALA A 755 -13.22 -21.58 3.60
N LEU A 756 -14.13 -22.53 3.33
CA LEU A 756 -14.11 -23.29 2.08
C LEU A 756 -15.41 -23.00 1.31
N PRO A 757 -15.39 -23.12 -0.02
CA PRO A 757 -16.57 -22.97 -0.84
C PRO A 757 -17.73 -23.81 -0.28
N PRO A 758 -18.92 -23.23 -0.07
CA PRO A 758 -20.01 -23.87 0.65
C PRO A 758 -20.63 -25.05 -0.11
N ARG A 759 -20.40 -25.16 -1.43
CA ARG A 759 -20.93 -26.21 -2.30
C ARG A 759 -19.84 -26.77 -3.23
N PRO A 760 -18.95 -27.64 -2.73
CA PRO A 760 -17.94 -28.30 -3.55
C PRO A 760 -18.56 -29.08 -4.71
N ASP A 761 -17.96 -29.00 -5.90
CA ASP A 761 -18.41 -29.75 -7.08
C ASP A 761 -17.83 -31.18 -7.17
N GLY A 762 -16.82 -31.49 -6.34
CA GLY A 762 -16.14 -32.78 -6.32
C GLY A 762 -15.13 -32.98 -7.47
N GLU A 763 -14.83 -31.95 -8.25
CA GLU A 763 -13.88 -31.97 -9.37
C GLU A 763 -12.73 -30.99 -9.18
N ARG A 764 -13.00 -29.75 -8.74
CA ARG A 764 -11.98 -28.72 -8.51
C ARG A 764 -11.40 -28.79 -7.11
N ALA A 765 -10.15 -28.34 -6.96
CA ALA A 765 -9.49 -28.26 -5.66
C ALA A 765 -10.05 -27.07 -4.85
N LEU A 766 -10.40 -27.31 -3.59
CA LEU A 766 -10.94 -26.29 -2.69
C LEU A 766 -9.81 -25.54 -1.98
N VAL A 767 -9.90 -24.21 -1.88
CA VAL A 767 -8.95 -23.37 -1.12
C VAL A 767 -9.67 -22.30 -0.30
N SER A 768 -9.01 -21.84 0.76
CA SER A 768 -9.34 -20.57 1.44
C SER A 768 -8.47 -19.49 0.83
N GLY A 769 -8.97 -18.73 -0.14
CA GLY A 769 -8.15 -17.80 -0.93
C GLY A 769 -7.71 -16.55 -0.19
N GLU A 770 -8.36 -16.25 0.94
CA GLU A 770 -7.98 -15.26 1.94
C GLU A 770 -8.55 -15.62 3.32
N TYR A 771 -7.77 -15.38 4.37
CA TYR A 771 -8.22 -15.40 5.76
C TYR A 771 -7.25 -14.63 6.68
N GLY A 772 -7.60 -14.50 7.96
CA GLY A 772 -6.76 -13.85 8.96
C GLY A 772 -7.19 -12.42 9.20
N GLY A 773 -6.34 -11.44 8.88
CA GLY A 773 -6.66 -10.04 9.16
C GLY A 773 -6.37 -9.59 10.60
N LEU A 774 -5.49 -10.31 11.31
CA LEU A 774 -5.08 -9.97 12.68
C LEU A 774 -4.22 -8.70 12.68
N GLY A 775 -4.83 -7.57 13.04
CA GLY A 775 -4.22 -6.26 13.06
C GLY A 775 -3.41 -6.03 14.32
N LEU A 776 -2.12 -5.76 14.15
CA LEU A 776 -1.23 -5.38 15.25
C LEU A 776 -0.47 -4.11 14.87
N ALA A 777 -0.88 -2.98 15.43
CA ALA A 777 -0.17 -1.73 15.28
C ALA A 777 1.16 -1.76 16.07
N VAL A 778 2.26 -1.36 15.43
CA VAL A 778 3.57 -1.24 16.09
C VAL A 778 3.99 0.23 16.10
N PRO A 779 4.15 0.87 17.27
CA PRO A 779 4.56 2.27 17.37
C PRO A 779 5.85 2.55 16.58
N GLY A 780 5.86 3.63 15.80
CA GLY A 780 6.98 3.99 14.93
C GLY A 780 7.00 3.33 13.55
N HIS A 781 6.14 2.34 13.32
CA HIS A 781 6.18 1.51 12.11
C HIS A 781 4.83 1.39 11.38
N ALA A 782 3.77 2.02 11.91
CA ALA A 782 2.43 1.98 11.36
C ALA A 782 2.12 3.25 10.54
N TRP A 783 1.29 3.12 9.51
CA TRP A 783 0.84 4.25 8.69
C TRP A 783 -0.16 5.13 9.47
N PRO A 784 -0.36 6.41 9.07
CA PRO A 784 -1.21 7.34 9.85
C PRO A 784 -2.70 6.97 9.89
N VAL A 785 -3.23 6.43 8.79
CA VAL A 785 -4.58 5.84 8.73
C VAL A 785 -4.42 4.35 8.92
N GLN A 786 -5.28 3.73 9.72
CA GLN A 786 -5.17 2.33 10.09
C GLN A 786 -6.52 1.62 9.97
N GLN A 787 -6.44 0.35 9.61
CA GLN A 787 -7.52 -0.59 9.45
C GLN A 787 -7.00 -1.99 9.82
N SER A 788 -7.81 -2.73 10.56
CA SER A 788 -7.65 -4.16 10.81
C SER A 788 -8.99 -4.86 10.59
N TYR A 789 -8.99 -6.19 10.51
CA TYR A 789 -10.23 -6.97 10.59
C TYR A 789 -10.53 -7.39 12.02
N VAL A 790 -9.48 -7.66 12.80
CA VAL A 790 -9.53 -7.94 14.24
C VAL A 790 -8.27 -7.37 14.86
N ASP A 791 -8.40 -6.47 15.84
CA ASP A 791 -7.28 -6.02 16.66
C ASP A 791 -6.87 -7.08 17.68
N VAL A 792 -5.57 -7.20 17.93
CA VAL A 792 -4.99 -8.23 18.80
C VAL A 792 -4.04 -7.63 19.84
N ASP A 793 -3.92 -8.32 20.97
CA ASP A 793 -2.94 -7.96 21.99
C ASP A 793 -1.53 -8.37 21.51
N PRO A 794 -0.55 -7.44 21.50
CA PRO A 794 0.85 -7.76 21.20
C PRO A 794 1.38 -8.98 21.98
N ALA A 795 0.91 -9.21 23.22
CA ALA A 795 1.35 -10.31 24.07
C ALA A 795 0.83 -11.69 23.61
N THR A 796 -0.31 -11.75 22.92
CA THR A 796 -0.95 -12.99 22.46
C THR A 796 -0.90 -13.18 20.95
N TYR A 797 -0.40 -12.20 20.20
CA TYR A 797 -0.43 -12.20 18.73
C TYR A 797 -0.02 -13.51 18.05
N THR A 798 1.07 -14.13 18.53
CA THR A 798 1.52 -15.42 17.97
C THR A 798 0.52 -16.55 18.27
N ASP A 799 -0.07 -16.56 19.46
CA ASP A 799 -1.06 -17.57 19.85
C ASP A 799 -2.36 -17.40 19.06
N ASP A 800 -2.77 -16.16 18.81
CA ASP A 800 -3.93 -15.83 17.98
C ASP A 800 -3.72 -16.27 16.53
N TYR A 801 -2.52 -16.02 15.99
CA TYR A 801 -2.13 -16.53 14.67
C TYR A 801 -2.17 -18.05 14.59
N LEU A 802 -1.59 -18.74 15.58
CA LEU A 802 -1.58 -20.21 15.63
C LEU A 802 -2.99 -20.79 15.75
N THR A 803 -3.90 -20.10 16.46
CA THR A 803 -5.31 -20.48 16.51
C THR A 803 -5.95 -20.45 15.12
N LYS A 804 -5.68 -19.42 14.31
CA LYS A 804 -6.16 -19.36 12.93
C LYS A 804 -5.51 -20.43 12.04
N LEU A 805 -4.26 -20.80 12.31
CA LEU A 805 -3.61 -21.90 11.61
C LEU A 805 -4.25 -23.27 11.94
N ASP A 806 -4.67 -23.49 13.17
CA ASP A 806 -5.41 -24.69 13.58
C ASP A 806 -6.79 -24.77 12.90
N GLU A 807 -7.46 -23.63 12.70
CA GLU A 807 -8.68 -23.57 11.90
C GLU A 807 -8.42 -23.99 10.44
N VAL A 808 -7.30 -23.57 9.82
CA VAL A 808 -6.88 -24.07 8.50
C VAL A 808 -6.65 -25.59 8.53
N ARG A 809 -5.96 -26.10 9.55
CA ARG A 809 -5.73 -27.54 9.73
C ARG A 809 -7.05 -28.32 9.77
N ALA A 810 -8.09 -27.78 10.43
CA ALA A 810 -9.40 -28.41 10.46
C ALA A 810 -10.08 -28.48 9.07
N LEU A 811 -9.80 -27.53 8.17
CA LEU A 811 -10.32 -27.55 6.79
C LEU A 811 -9.63 -28.58 5.90
N VAL A 812 -8.42 -29.04 6.24
CA VAL A 812 -7.67 -30.05 5.47
C VAL A 812 -8.47 -31.36 5.37
N CYS A 813 -9.11 -31.78 6.46
CA CYS A 813 -9.96 -32.98 6.48
C CYS A 813 -11.26 -32.83 5.68
N ARG A 814 -11.64 -31.60 5.33
CA ARG A 814 -12.77 -31.29 4.46
C ARG A 814 -12.37 -31.14 2.99
N GLY A 815 -11.13 -31.45 2.64
CA GLY A 815 -10.62 -31.41 1.27
C GLY A 815 -9.92 -30.11 0.88
N SER A 816 -9.54 -29.26 1.84
CA SER A 816 -8.73 -28.07 1.54
C SER A 816 -7.39 -28.44 0.90
N ASN A 817 -6.98 -27.66 -0.09
CA ASN A 817 -5.72 -27.77 -0.84
C ASN A 817 -4.77 -26.60 -0.60
N GLY A 818 -5.24 -25.55 0.07
CA GLY A 818 -4.43 -24.37 0.33
C GLY A 818 -5.17 -23.33 1.13
N ALA A 819 -4.40 -22.40 1.69
CA ALA A 819 -4.91 -21.24 2.39
C ALA A 819 -3.96 -20.06 2.18
N VAL A 820 -4.52 -18.85 2.10
CA VAL A 820 -3.75 -17.62 1.94
C VAL A 820 -4.01 -16.70 3.13
N TYR A 821 -3.00 -16.48 3.95
CA TYR A 821 -3.11 -15.53 5.07
C TYR A 821 -2.93 -14.10 4.58
N THR A 822 -3.83 -13.20 4.93
CA THR A 822 -3.72 -11.76 4.66
C THR A 822 -3.03 -11.11 5.86
N GLN A 823 -1.75 -10.73 5.79
CA GLN A 823 -0.81 -10.69 4.63
C GLN A 823 0.68 -10.73 5.07
N ILE A 824 1.65 -10.72 4.14
CA ILE A 824 3.09 -10.80 4.51
C ILE A 824 3.60 -9.55 5.24
N SER A 825 3.16 -8.37 4.83
CA SER A 825 3.54 -7.07 5.42
C SER A 825 2.33 -6.17 5.55
N ASP A 826 2.35 -5.25 6.51
CA ASP A 826 1.40 -4.14 6.54
C ASP A 826 1.51 -3.34 5.25
N VAL A 827 0.43 -2.69 4.86
CA VAL A 827 0.37 -1.85 3.66
C VAL A 827 -0.55 -0.67 3.91
N GLU A 828 0.04 0.52 4.00
CA GLU A 828 -0.69 1.75 4.29
C GLU A 828 -1.70 1.56 5.44
N GLY A 829 -3.00 1.64 5.15
CA GLY A 829 -4.09 1.41 6.10
C GLY A 829 -4.03 0.06 6.81
N GLU A 830 -3.60 -1.00 6.14
CA GLU A 830 -3.77 -2.36 6.66
C GLU A 830 -2.65 -2.82 7.60
N LEU A 831 -3.00 -3.16 8.84
CA LEU A 831 -2.07 -3.60 9.92
C LEU A 831 -1.98 -5.12 10.14
N ASN A 832 -2.58 -5.87 9.23
CA ASN A 832 -2.73 -7.33 9.27
C ASN A 832 -1.48 -8.10 8.75
N GLY A 833 -0.38 -7.41 8.48
CA GLY A 833 0.86 -8.01 8.03
C GLY A 833 1.67 -8.70 9.12
N LEU A 834 2.38 -9.77 8.76
CA LEU A 834 3.35 -10.43 9.65
C LEU A 834 4.64 -9.59 9.83
N LEU A 835 4.92 -8.68 8.90
CA LEU A 835 5.96 -7.67 8.95
C LEU A 835 5.33 -6.27 8.99
N THR A 836 5.99 -5.30 9.63
CA THR A 836 5.61 -3.89 9.49
C THR A 836 5.84 -3.38 8.07
N TYR A 837 5.18 -2.28 7.67
CA TYR A 837 5.21 -1.78 6.29
C TYR A 837 6.64 -1.41 5.84
N ASP A 838 7.48 -0.95 6.76
CA ASP A 838 8.90 -0.64 6.55
C ASP A 838 9.85 -1.86 6.62
N ARG A 839 9.31 -3.06 6.84
CA ARG A 839 10.02 -4.34 7.00
C ARG A 839 11.06 -4.34 8.13
N ARG A 840 10.85 -3.53 9.18
CA ARG A 840 11.77 -3.46 10.34
C ARG A 840 11.41 -4.41 11.46
N VAL A 841 10.13 -4.68 11.68
CA VAL A 841 9.65 -5.53 12.77
C VAL A 841 8.93 -6.73 12.19
N MET A 842 9.42 -7.92 12.57
CA MET A 842 8.69 -9.17 12.42
C MET A 842 7.80 -9.33 13.65
N LYS A 843 6.49 -9.34 13.45
CA LYS A 843 5.52 -9.29 14.54
C LYS A 843 5.37 -10.60 15.31
N PRO A 844 5.31 -11.79 14.69
CA PRO A 844 5.16 -13.04 15.42
C PRO A 844 6.51 -13.64 15.86
N ASP A 845 6.46 -14.62 16.76
CA ASP A 845 7.59 -15.54 16.98
C ASP A 845 7.81 -16.41 15.73
N VAL A 846 8.92 -16.14 15.03
CA VAL A 846 9.27 -16.79 13.76
C VAL A 846 9.44 -18.30 13.90
N GLU A 847 10.06 -18.77 15.00
CA GLU A 847 10.33 -20.20 15.16
C GLU A 847 9.03 -20.97 15.38
N ARG A 848 8.17 -20.46 16.26
CA ARG A 848 6.85 -21.06 16.53
C ARG A 848 5.98 -21.10 15.28
N VAL A 849 5.91 -20.01 14.53
CA VAL A 849 5.14 -19.95 13.28
C VAL A 849 5.71 -20.89 12.23
N ARG A 850 7.02 -20.86 12.00
CA ARG A 850 7.67 -21.71 10.99
C ARG A 850 7.43 -23.19 11.26
N ASP A 851 7.62 -23.63 12.50
CA ASP A 851 7.49 -25.04 12.85
C ASP A 851 6.04 -25.51 12.68
N ALA A 852 5.06 -24.71 13.12
CA ALA A 852 3.64 -25.01 12.94
C ALA A 852 3.21 -25.03 11.46
N GLN A 853 3.74 -24.11 10.65
CA GLN A 853 3.49 -24.04 9.21
C GLN A 853 4.05 -25.27 8.48
N GLN A 854 5.31 -25.63 8.77
CA GLN A 854 5.95 -26.79 8.16
C GLN A 854 5.25 -28.09 8.57
N ASP A 855 4.80 -28.19 9.81
CA ASP A 855 3.97 -29.31 10.27
C ASP A 855 2.67 -29.39 9.49
N LEU A 856 1.91 -28.29 9.39
CA LEU A 856 0.68 -28.24 8.59
C LEU A 856 0.93 -28.66 7.15
N ILE A 857 1.91 -28.07 6.48
CA ILE A 857 2.21 -28.35 5.06
C ILE A 857 2.57 -29.82 4.87
N ARG A 858 3.44 -30.38 5.73
CA ARG A 858 3.85 -31.79 5.64
C ARG A 858 2.67 -32.74 5.82
N ASP A 859 1.83 -32.48 6.81
CA ASP A 859 0.70 -33.33 7.17
C ASP A 859 -0.40 -33.23 6.08
N ALA A 860 -0.69 -32.01 5.60
CA ALA A 860 -1.70 -31.74 4.58
C ALA A 860 -1.30 -32.16 3.16
N SER A 861 0.00 -32.30 2.88
CA SER A 861 0.52 -32.76 1.58
C SER A 861 0.56 -34.29 1.45
N GLN A 862 0.09 -35.04 2.44
CA GLN A 862 -0.06 -36.49 2.32
C GLN A 862 -1.27 -36.86 1.45
N ALA A 863 -1.22 -38.04 0.81
CA ALA A 863 -2.38 -38.58 0.09
C ALA A 863 -3.62 -38.71 0.99
N ARG A 864 -3.39 -39.07 2.26
CA ARG A 864 -4.35 -39.02 3.36
C ARG A 864 -3.78 -38.14 4.45
N PRO A 865 -4.31 -36.92 4.63
CA PRO A 865 -3.80 -36.03 5.66
C PRO A 865 -3.90 -36.65 7.06
N GLU A 866 -2.90 -36.40 7.89
CA GLU A 866 -2.84 -36.94 9.24
C GLU A 866 -4.00 -36.40 10.10
N GLY A 867 -4.56 -37.24 10.97
CA GLY A 867 -5.67 -36.85 11.86
C GLY A 867 -7.06 -36.83 11.22
N CYS A 868 -7.19 -37.03 9.91
CA CYS A 868 -8.50 -37.11 9.25
C CYS A 868 -9.12 -38.52 9.37
N PRO A 869 -10.43 -38.62 9.67
CA PRO A 869 -11.11 -39.92 9.71
C PRO A 869 -11.07 -40.59 8.33
N ALA A 870 -11.03 -41.92 8.31
CA ALA A 870 -11.15 -42.67 7.06
C ALA A 870 -12.51 -42.35 6.41
N THR A 871 -12.48 -41.91 5.16
CA THR A 871 -13.69 -41.76 4.34
C THR A 871 -14.11 -43.16 3.86
N ASP A 872 -15.34 -43.56 4.21
CA ASP A 872 -15.95 -44.84 3.81
C ASP A 872 -16.23 -44.94 2.30
#